data_AF-E9AGJ4-F1
#
_entry.id   AF-E9AGJ4-F1
#
_cell.length_a   1.000
_cell.length_b   1.000
_cell.length_c   1.000
_cell.angle_alpha   90.00
_cell.angle_beta   90.00
_cell.angle_gamma   90.00
#
_symmetry.space_group_name_H-M   'P 1'
#
loop_
_entity.id
_entity.type
_entity.pdbx_description
1 polymer ?
#
loop_
_entity_poly.entity_id
_entity_poly.type
_entity_poly.pdbx_seq_one_letter_code
_entity_poly.pdbx_strand_id
1 'polypeptide(L)'
;MAASVDGAELQEALRSRAPYHLLPASLQQRMTPYDYQTKTIHHAILHGHAYYRLPEFVRAAVKEEAYYQEMVRYAAEQLQLYPYVHQKSIILYTKETPLSYYTGIFAELLKQEQSYHRLPNFTAIDALNLLGIGRNQYLQLTKEVRSKLRWHVNRTYVNEYLPSALLPSATVDPFWSIDTVDYTADVLKKRFQRLSPEDVVLYRMLVSKGTASVRPEMLAALQTPQSVFAKDTIYTYELPKAALRQLYRNGLVLASFEVSPDAYVVVPPLGGNFVMNRTSDDPQELLLYRVLSTVDDRTSLGLLAQLLMLDEEDVCGAVQLLLRLGLLQWKSPSLPSRLDVATLDGVHPSWQEEVAARVIAFTRYQLQTSMGGLTEHGDAAAGCDIGPTASDPHPSKRVALLYDATLTGFLMMTNLSHDPTFKRQAVMLFEVGKMPYEMVPAFLALLDRVDWKEMERFGGEAKKYINSVMCMRRLLHALCEVVGPQGAVGVDLLKIESLNELEATTRYSVLGRNYWAYVITSPVSAAPLIDVELSCVYGSTVSFMTSPWMLLFLYTKLQRGPPSLLLPFGTLLHRWPPFLDELEEAPESETSAAAGSTVVVGYSVLLRQQTMTLDAEVTYTDLSSSLLLLNEVTSTAPVFVQQVARIPLVLRKDGSVAADGAYQHLEVTVPFSASQTQLHRLVESSIAAHHPSATAVTLVDRGDTMWSLLTDSVAALRLQNSLGYLTFTFTYEQLGTPDGASVAELFCQLRAAYVVDIGLGVPLTHVEACELLVDAIPRLLSEGCSERHNAAMRECVAEFGAFLERYSTLTRAVHAKMTIQSATTTGPVTQHHLRKIGGVGGAPYPATLLSFDGISLSVTDDADPLSEQW
;
A
#
# COMPACT_ATOMS: atom_id res chain seq x y z
N MET A 1 -1.59 7.86 -20.61
CA MET A 1 -2.29 8.12 -21.91
C MET A 1 -3.59 7.32 -21.96
N ALA A 2 -4.72 7.94 -22.32
CA ALA A 2 -5.98 7.22 -22.52
C ALA A 2 -5.85 6.21 -23.67
N ALA A 3 -6.35 5.00 -23.45
CA ALA A 3 -6.29 3.85 -24.35
C ALA A 3 -6.85 4.17 -25.75
N SER A 4 -5.98 4.56 -26.69
CA SER A 4 -6.18 4.27 -28.10
C SER A 4 -5.61 2.87 -28.36
N VAL A 5 -6.29 2.08 -29.18
CA VAL A 5 -5.83 0.74 -29.62
C VAL A 5 -4.38 0.81 -30.17
N ASP A 6 -4.01 1.96 -30.73
CA ASP A 6 -2.68 2.29 -31.24
C ASP A 6 -1.57 2.21 -30.19
N GLY A 7 -1.90 2.47 -28.92
CA GLY A 7 -0.93 2.48 -27.83
C GLY A 7 -0.43 1.07 -27.48
N ALA A 8 -1.31 0.06 -27.49
CA ALA A 8 -0.96 -1.28 -27.06
C ALA A 8 -0.01 -1.97 -28.05
N GLU A 9 -0.33 -1.95 -29.36
CA GLU A 9 0.51 -2.56 -30.39
C GLU A 9 1.90 -1.92 -30.43
N LEU A 10 1.97 -0.58 -30.33
CA LEU A 10 3.24 0.15 -30.32
C LEU A 10 4.07 -0.17 -29.07
N GLN A 11 3.44 -0.22 -27.89
CA GLN A 11 4.15 -0.57 -26.64
C GLN A 11 4.73 -1.98 -26.72
N GLU A 12 3.98 -2.94 -27.27
CA GLU A 12 4.46 -4.30 -27.48
C GLU A 12 5.65 -4.35 -28.45
N ALA A 13 5.58 -3.61 -29.56
CA ALA A 13 6.68 -3.48 -30.51
C ALA A 13 7.96 -2.90 -29.87
N LEU A 14 7.80 -1.87 -29.03
CA LEU A 14 8.92 -1.23 -28.33
C LEU A 14 9.55 -2.16 -27.28
N ARG A 15 8.73 -2.89 -26.52
CA ARG A 15 9.18 -3.89 -25.53
C ARG A 15 9.90 -5.07 -26.18
N SER A 16 9.35 -5.60 -27.27
CA SER A 16 9.95 -6.70 -28.03
C SER A 16 11.20 -6.28 -28.83
N ARG A 17 11.51 -4.98 -28.87
CA ARG A 17 12.67 -4.40 -29.59
C ARG A 17 12.70 -4.81 -31.07
N ALA A 18 11.52 -4.99 -31.69
CA ALA A 18 11.41 -5.43 -33.07
C ALA A 18 11.86 -4.33 -34.07
N PRO A 19 12.62 -4.67 -35.13
CA PRO A 19 12.94 -3.74 -36.21
C PRO A 19 11.68 -3.40 -37.05
N TYR A 20 11.69 -2.23 -37.69
CA TYR A 20 10.51 -1.68 -38.39
C TYR A 20 9.83 -2.64 -39.38
N HIS A 21 10.62 -3.43 -40.13
CA HIS A 21 10.10 -4.36 -41.15
C HIS A 21 9.36 -5.57 -40.56
N LEU A 22 9.51 -5.85 -39.26
CA LEU A 22 8.80 -6.91 -38.54
C LEU A 22 7.56 -6.39 -37.78
N LEU A 23 7.28 -5.09 -37.85
CA LEU A 23 6.08 -4.53 -37.22
C LEU A 23 4.81 -5.02 -37.93
N PRO A 24 3.68 -5.15 -37.20
CA PRO A 24 2.37 -5.37 -37.81
C PRO A 24 2.08 -4.39 -38.94
N ALA A 25 1.44 -4.86 -40.01
CA ALA A 25 1.11 -4.02 -41.18
C ALA A 25 0.26 -2.79 -40.79
N SER A 26 -0.59 -2.92 -39.77
CA SER A 26 -1.36 -1.81 -39.18
C SER A 26 -0.44 -0.68 -38.69
N LEU A 27 0.65 -1.00 -38.00
CA LEU A 27 1.63 -0.03 -37.49
C LEU A 27 2.48 0.55 -38.63
N GLN A 28 2.93 -0.28 -39.57
CA GLN A 28 3.72 0.17 -40.73
C GLN A 28 2.97 1.15 -41.64
N GLN A 29 1.64 1.03 -41.74
CA GLN A 29 0.81 1.97 -42.52
C GLN A 29 0.66 3.34 -41.84
N ARG A 30 0.84 3.42 -40.52
CA ARG A 30 0.53 4.62 -39.72
C ARG A 30 1.75 5.38 -39.24
N MET A 31 2.93 4.78 -39.25
CA MET A 31 4.17 5.43 -38.83
C MET A 31 5.25 5.24 -39.86
N THR A 32 6.11 6.22 -40.04
CA THR A 32 7.31 6.06 -40.88
C THR A 32 8.41 5.32 -40.12
N PRO A 33 9.43 4.76 -40.82
CA PRO A 33 10.60 4.20 -40.15
C PRO A 33 11.31 5.20 -39.23
N TYR A 34 11.34 6.48 -39.61
CA TYR A 34 11.92 7.55 -38.83
C TYR A 34 11.13 7.85 -37.55
N ASP A 35 9.80 7.86 -37.64
CA ASP A 35 8.93 8.06 -36.47
C ASP A 35 9.09 6.91 -35.48
N TYR A 36 9.17 5.66 -35.97
CA TYR A 36 9.40 4.50 -35.13
C TYR A 36 10.76 4.56 -34.44
N GLN A 37 11.81 4.93 -35.17
CA GLN A 37 13.15 5.12 -34.62
C GLN A 37 13.14 6.16 -33.50
N THR A 38 12.50 7.31 -33.72
CA THR A 38 12.35 8.38 -32.72
C THR A 38 11.61 7.88 -31.49
N LYS A 39 10.49 7.17 -31.67
CA LYS A 39 9.74 6.57 -30.56
C LYS A 39 10.53 5.51 -29.80
N THR A 40 11.40 4.75 -30.47
CA THR A 40 12.29 3.78 -29.84
C THR A 40 13.34 4.46 -28.96
N ILE A 41 13.91 5.59 -29.44
CA ILE A 41 14.84 6.43 -28.66
C ILE A 41 14.13 7.02 -27.45
N HIS A 42 12.96 7.62 -27.64
CA HIS A 42 12.15 8.19 -26.55
C HIS A 42 11.75 7.14 -25.52
N HIS A 43 11.34 5.94 -25.96
CA HIS A 43 11.09 4.82 -25.06
C HIS A 43 12.34 4.46 -24.25
N ALA A 44 13.50 4.32 -24.88
CA ALA A 44 14.75 4.03 -24.16
C ALA A 44 15.12 5.13 -23.15
N ILE A 45 14.92 6.41 -23.50
CA ILE A 45 15.14 7.55 -22.59
C ILE A 45 14.22 7.49 -21.39
N LEU A 46 12.91 7.26 -21.61
CA LEU A 46 11.92 7.19 -20.53
C LEU A 46 12.22 6.06 -19.53
N HIS A 47 12.80 4.97 -20.01
CA HIS A 47 13.23 3.83 -19.19
C HIS A 47 14.66 3.98 -18.64
N GLY A 48 15.36 5.09 -18.91
CA GLY A 48 16.70 5.33 -18.40
C GLY A 48 17.78 4.41 -18.97
N HIS A 49 17.61 3.84 -20.16
CA HIS A 49 18.60 2.96 -20.78
C HIS A 49 19.85 3.71 -21.25
N ALA A 50 21.00 3.04 -21.24
CA ALA A 50 22.24 3.55 -21.83
C ALA A 50 22.25 3.42 -23.37
N TYR A 51 23.11 4.19 -24.04
CA TYR A 51 23.27 4.14 -25.51
C TYR A 51 23.52 2.73 -26.06
N TYR A 52 24.36 1.93 -25.40
CA TYR A 52 24.68 0.58 -25.86
C TYR A 52 23.50 -0.40 -25.75
N ARG A 53 22.51 -0.12 -24.89
CA ARG A 53 21.27 -0.91 -24.75
C ARG A 53 20.22 -0.59 -25.82
N LEU A 54 20.47 0.40 -26.69
CA LEU A 54 19.62 0.63 -27.85
C LEU A 54 19.65 -0.57 -28.80
N PRO A 55 18.49 -0.92 -29.41
CA PRO A 55 18.45 -1.91 -30.46
C PRO A 55 19.45 -1.58 -31.58
N GLU A 56 20.09 -2.60 -32.14
CA GLU A 56 21.17 -2.45 -33.13
C GLU A 56 20.76 -1.56 -34.32
N PHE A 57 19.53 -1.72 -34.82
CA PHE A 57 19.01 -0.93 -35.93
C PHE A 57 18.87 0.57 -35.63
N VAL A 58 18.70 0.94 -34.36
CA VAL A 58 18.68 2.34 -33.93
C VAL A 58 20.10 2.84 -33.70
N ARG A 59 20.93 2.02 -33.04
CA ARG A 59 22.33 2.36 -32.71
C ARG A 59 23.16 2.61 -33.97
N ALA A 60 22.90 1.88 -35.05
CA ALA A 60 23.54 2.08 -36.35
C ALA A 60 23.20 3.44 -36.99
N ALA A 61 22.07 4.04 -36.64
CA ALA A 61 21.56 5.27 -37.26
C ALA A 61 21.71 6.52 -36.37
N VAL A 62 21.98 6.38 -35.07
CA VAL A 62 22.15 7.50 -34.12
C VAL A 62 23.51 7.44 -33.45
N LYS A 63 24.23 8.58 -33.45
CA LYS A 63 25.48 8.73 -32.72
C LYS A 63 25.23 8.86 -31.22
N GLU A 64 26.17 8.38 -30.41
CA GLU A 64 26.12 8.45 -28.95
C GLU A 64 25.88 9.88 -28.43
N GLU A 65 26.59 10.87 -28.99
CA GLU A 65 26.41 12.30 -28.65
C GLU A 65 24.97 12.77 -28.86
N ALA A 66 24.38 12.43 -30.01
CA ALA A 66 23.02 12.82 -30.35
C ALA A 66 21.99 12.15 -29.42
N TYR A 67 22.25 10.91 -29.00
CA TYR A 67 21.40 10.21 -28.04
C TYR A 67 21.37 10.91 -26.68
N TYR A 68 22.53 11.27 -26.11
CA TYR A 68 22.56 11.94 -24.81
C TYR A 68 22.07 13.40 -24.87
N GLN A 69 22.26 14.10 -25.99
CA GLN A 69 21.63 15.40 -26.22
C GLN A 69 20.10 15.28 -26.22
N GLU A 70 19.57 14.27 -26.91
CA GLU A 70 18.13 13.99 -26.94
C GLU A 70 17.62 13.49 -25.59
N MET A 71 18.38 12.68 -24.85
CA MET A 71 18.05 12.23 -23.50
C MET A 71 17.80 13.42 -22.58
N VAL A 72 18.73 14.38 -22.51
CA VAL A 72 18.57 15.54 -21.63
C VAL A 72 17.38 16.40 -22.06
N ARG A 73 17.23 16.64 -23.37
CA ARG A 73 16.13 17.47 -23.90
C ARG A 73 14.77 16.83 -23.64
N TYR A 74 14.60 15.57 -24.02
CA TYR A 74 13.32 14.87 -23.95
C TYR A 74 12.95 14.51 -22.51
N ALA A 75 13.90 14.07 -21.68
CA ALA A 75 13.64 13.82 -20.25
C ALA A 75 13.18 15.09 -19.54
N ALA A 76 13.79 16.25 -19.84
CA ALA A 76 13.36 17.53 -19.27
C ALA A 76 11.94 17.93 -19.72
N GLU A 77 11.60 17.71 -20.99
CA GLU A 77 10.24 17.95 -21.52
C GLU A 77 9.19 17.06 -20.86
N GLN A 78 9.57 15.82 -20.51
CA GLN A 78 8.72 14.88 -19.76
C GLN A 78 8.84 15.05 -18.24
N LEU A 79 9.60 16.05 -17.76
CA LEU A 79 9.82 16.35 -16.34
C LEU A 79 10.46 15.20 -15.54
N GLN A 80 11.20 14.31 -16.20
CA GLN A 80 11.88 13.19 -15.55
C GLN A 80 13.05 13.65 -14.68
N LEU A 81 13.43 12.78 -13.74
CA LEU A 81 14.59 12.94 -12.88
C LEU A 81 15.86 13.10 -13.71
N TYR A 82 16.83 13.87 -13.24
CA TYR A 82 18.13 13.97 -13.91
C TYR A 82 18.77 12.57 -14.05
N PRO A 83 19.27 12.16 -15.23
CA PRO A 83 19.70 10.78 -15.46
C PRO A 83 21.09 10.52 -14.86
N TYR A 84 21.17 10.40 -13.53
CA TYR A 84 22.44 10.29 -12.80
C TYR A 84 23.30 9.09 -13.20
N VAL A 85 22.68 7.98 -13.58
CA VAL A 85 23.38 6.78 -14.07
C VAL A 85 24.25 7.13 -15.29
N HIS A 86 23.79 8.07 -16.12
CA HIS A 86 24.45 8.50 -17.36
C HIS A 86 25.20 9.84 -17.22
N GLN A 87 25.39 10.30 -15.98
CA GLN A 87 25.92 11.63 -15.69
C GLN A 87 27.25 11.90 -16.39
N LYS A 88 28.18 10.93 -16.41
CA LYS A 88 29.49 11.09 -17.08
C LYS A 88 29.33 11.40 -18.58
N SER A 89 28.49 10.64 -19.29
CA SER A 89 28.23 10.84 -20.71
C SER A 89 27.46 12.14 -20.97
N ILE A 90 26.47 12.46 -20.12
CA ILE A 90 25.71 13.72 -20.21
C ILE A 90 26.64 14.93 -20.10
N ILE A 91 27.56 14.95 -19.12
CA ILE A 91 28.53 16.04 -18.97
C ILE A 91 29.42 16.15 -20.20
N LEU A 92 29.94 15.01 -20.67
CA LEU A 92 30.86 14.95 -21.81
C LEU A 92 30.24 15.59 -23.07
N TYR A 93 28.98 15.26 -23.36
CA TYR A 93 28.32 15.67 -24.62
C TYR A 93 27.48 16.93 -24.52
N THR A 94 26.93 17.26 -23.36
CA THR A 94 25.96 18.36 -23.19
C THR A 94 26.40 19.43 -22.20
N LYS A 95 27.33 19.08 -21.28
CA LYS A 95 27.74 19.94 -20.15
C LYS A 95 26.60 20.30 -19.19
N GLU A 96 25.46 19.59 -19.30
CA GLU A 96 24.30 19.79 -18.45
C GLU A 96 24.50 19.15 -17.08
N THR A 97 24.20 19.92 -16.05
CA THR A 97 24.36 19.57 -14.64
C THR A 97 22.99 19.47 -13.99
N PRO A 98 22.83 18.78 -12.83
CA PRO A 98 21.56 18.76 -12.11
C PRO A 98 21.03 20.18 -11.82
N LEU A 99 21.92 21.13 -11.49
CA LEU A 99 21.55 22.53 -11.27
C LEU A 99 20.93 23.16 -12.53
N SER A 100 21.60 23.06 -13.68
CA SER A 100 21.10 23.65 -14.94
C SER A 100 19.88 22.93 -15.48
N TYR A 101 19.80 21.61 -15.32
CA TYR A 101 18.68 20.78 -15.71
C TYR A 101 17.39 21.17 -14.95
N TYR A 102 17.42 21.16 -13.62
CA TYR A 102 16.23 21.48 -12.82
C TYR A 102 15.84 22.95 -12.90
N THR A 103 16.80 23.88 -12.93
CA THR A 103 16.48 25.30 -13.18
C THR A 103 15.88 25.49 -14.57
N GLY A 104 16.34 24.74 -15.58
CA GLY A 104 15.72 24.68 -16.90
C GLY A 104 14.27 24.21 -16.87
N ILE A 105 13.98 23.14 -16.13
CA ILE A 105 12.61 22.62 -15.92
C ILE A 105 11.72 23.69 -15.26
N PHE A 106 12.15 24.27 -14.14
CA PHE A 106 11.35 25.29 -13.45
C PHE A 106 11.17 26.56 -14.28
N ALA A 107 12.16 26.95 -15.08
CA ALA A 107 12.03 28.07 -15.99
C ALA A 107 10.91 27.85 -17.00
N GLU A 108 10.80 26.64 -17.55
CA GLU A 108 9.75 26.30 -18.51
C GLU A 108 8.39 26.14 -17.84
N LEU A 109 8.32 25.51 -16.65
CA LEU A 109 7.08 25.41 -15.87
C LEU A 109 6.50 26.79 -15.52
N LEU A 110 7.34 27.72 -15.06
CA LEU A 110 6.93 29.09 -14.76
C LEU A 110 6.48 29.86 -16.00
N LYS A 111 7.21 29.69 -17.12
CA LYS A 111 6.88 30.32 -18.40
C LYS A 111 5.56 29.81 -19.00
N GLN A 112 5.27 28.51 -18.84
CA GLN A 112 4.04 27.88 -19.34
C GLN A 112 2.88 27.92 -18.32
N GLU A 113 3.08 28.57 -17.16
CA GLU A 113 2.10 28.65 -16.06
C GLU A 113 1.56 27.29 -15.59
N GLN A 114 2.43 26.28 -15.59
CA GLN A 114 2.04 24.92 -15.21
C GLN A 114 2.13 24.70 -13.70
N SER A 115 1.26 23.83 -13.18
CA SER A 115 1.23 23.48 -11.78
C SER A 115 2.43 22.60 -11.39
N TYR A 116 2.97 22.81 -10.18
CA TYR A 116 3.98 21.95 -9.58
C TYR A 116 3.60 20.46 -9.59
N HIS A 117 2.29 20.15 -9.49
CA HIS A 117 1.74 18.78 -9.52
C HIS A 117 2.02 17.97 -10.78
N ARG A 118 2.56 18.61 -11.84
CA ARG A 118 3.00 17.89 -13.04
C ARG A 118 4.34 17.17 -12.83
N LEU A 119 5.14 17.57 -11.85
CA LEU A 119 6.42 16.93 -11.57
C LEU A 119 6.20 15.51 -11.02
N PRO A 120 6.86 14.48 -11.58
CA PRO A 120 7.05 13.18 -10.96
C PRO A 120 7.53 13.33 -9.51
N ASN A 121 7.17 12.42 -8.60
CA ASN A 121 7.44 12.62 -7.17
C ASN A 121 8.95 12.62 -6.90
N PHE A 122 9.70 11.68 -7.49
CA PHE A 122 11.15 11.61 -7.32
C PHE A 122 11.88 12.82 -7.94
N THR A 123 11.41 13.36 -9.07
CA THR A 123 11.91 14.62 -9.64
C THR A 123 11.69 15.77 -8.66
N ALA A 124 10.50 15.84 -8.05
CA ALA A 124 10.16 16.87 -7.07
C ALA A 124 11.01 16.78 -5.80
N ILE A 125 11.30 15.57 -5.32
CA ILE A 125 12.20 15.31 -4.19
C ILE A 125 13.61 15.81 -4.50
N ASP A 126 14.16 15.48 -5.67
CA ASP A 126 15.52 15.91 -6.01
C ASP A 126 15.63 17.43 -6.17
N ALA A 127 14.65 18.03 -6.85
CA ALA A 127 14.52 19.48 -6.97
C ALA A 127 14.45 20.17 -5.60
N LEU A 128 13.71 19.59 -4.64
CA LEU A 128 13.64 20.10 -3.28
C LEU A 128 14.99 19.98 -2.57
N ASN A 129 15.64 18.82 -2.66
CA ASN A 129 16.93 18.55 -2.01
C ASN A 129 18.06 19.44 -2.55
N LEU A 130 18.05 19.73 -3.86
CA LEU A 130 19.11 20.46 -4.54
C LEU A 130 18.87 21.97 -4.63
N LEU A 131 17.65 22.38 -4.93
CA LEU A 131 17.29 23.79 -5.18
C LEU A 131 16.50 24.43 -4.04
N GLY A 132 15.89 23.64 -3.16
CA GLY A 132 14.99 24.14 -2.11
C GLY A 132 13.61 24.55 -2.64
N ILE A 133 13.25 24.14 -3.85
CA ILE A 133 11.96 24.49 -4.47
C ILE A 133 10.96 23.36 -4.25
N GLY A 134 10.27 23.42 -3.12
CA GLY A 134 9.06 22.62 -2.87
C GLY A 134 7.81 23.27 -3.46
N ARG A 135 6.66 22.62 -3.29
CA ARG A 135 5.36 23.12 -3.78
C ARG A 135 5.05 24.54 -3.30
N ASN A 136 5.29 24.83 -2.02
CA ASN A 136 5.01 26.15 -1.44
C ASN A 136 5.96 27.23 -1.98
N GLN A 137 7.24 26.89 -2.12
CA GLN A 137 8.25 27.78 -2.68
C GLN A 137 7.98 28.06 -4.16
N TYR A 138 7.58 27.04 -4.93
CA TYR A 138 7.17 27.22 -6.33
C TYR A 138 5.97 28.16 -6.45
N LEU A 139 4.95 28.00 -5.60
CA LEU A 139 3.79 28.90 -5.57
C LEU A 139 4.19 30.36 -5.25
N GLN A 140 5.15 30.56 -4.34
CA GLN A 140 5.70 31.88 -4.05
C GLN A 140 6.44 32.46 -5.26
N LEU A 141 7.34 31.67 -5.88
CA LEU A 141 8.05 32.07 -7.10
C LEU A 141 7.09 32.43 -8.23
N THR A 142 6.04 31.64 -8.45
CA THR A 142 5.00 31.95 -9.45
C THR A 142 4.32 33.29 -9.14
N LYS A 143 3.99 33.56 -7.88
CA LYS A 143 3.39 34.86 -7.49
C LYS A 143 4.36 36.02 -7.72
N GLU A 144 5.63 35.88 -7.35
CA GLU A 144 6.64 36.92 -7.53
C GLU A 144 6.88 37.27 -8.99
N VAL A 145 7.10 36.24 -9.84
CA VAL A 145 7.29 36.40 -11.29
C VAL A 145 6.08 37.07 -11.94
N ARG A 146 4.85 36.72 -11.49
CA ARG A 146 3.61 37.31 -12.00
C ARG A 146 3.37 38.74 -11.53
N SER A 147 3.77 39.08 -10.30
CA SER A 147 3.49 40.39 -9.69
C SER A 147 4.15 41.57 -10.43
N LYS A 148 5.18 41.32 -11.24
CA LYS A 148 6.02 42.35 -11.85
C LYS A 148 5.91 42.47 -13.37
N LEU A 149 5.13 41.64 -14.08
CA LEU A 149 5.08 41.67 -15.55
C LEU A 149 3.67 41.88 -16.15
N ARG A 150 3.54 42.87 -17.03
CA ARG A 150 2.35 43.14 -17.87
C ARG A 150 2.44 42.57 -19.30
N TRP A 151 3.59 42.03 -19.73
CA TRP A 151 3.80 41.48 -21.09
C TRP A 151 4.85 40.35 -21.05
N HIS A 152 4.66 39.31 -21.88
CA HIS A 152 5.34 37.99 -21.96
C HIS A 152 6.58 37.71 -21.08
N VAL A 153 6.49 36.64 -20.28
CA VAL A 153 7.57 36.08 -19.46
C VAL A 153 8.68 35.53 -20.36
N ASN A 154 9.82 36.23 -20.42
CA ASN A 154 11.02 35.75 -21.12
C ASN A 154 11.91 34.91 -20.18
N ARG A 155 12.59 33.89 -20.72
CA ARG A 155 13.45 32.94 -20.00
C ARG A 155 14.55 33.64 -19.18
N THR A 156 15.13 34.73 -19.68
CA THR A 156 16.17 35.49 -18.98
C THR A 156 15.66 36.10 -17.68
N TYR A 157 14.42 36.59 -17.67
CA TYR A 157 13.79 37.18 -16.49
C TYR A 157 13.49 36.13 -15.42
N VAL A 158 12.95 34.97 -15.83
CA VAL A 158 12.66 33.88 -14.89
C VAL A 158 13.93 33.37 -14.22
N ASN A 159 15.02 33.25 -14.97
CA ASN A 159 16.31 32.79 -14.46
C ASN A 159 16.91 33.69 -13.37
N GLU A 160 16.48 34.95 -13.24
CA GLU A 160 16.92 35.84 -12.15
C GLU A 160 16.31 35.45 -10.80
N TYR A 161 15.13 34.81 -10.80
CA TYR A 161 14.46 34.33 -9.59
C TYR A 161 14.86 32.90 -9.23
N LEU A 162 15.48 32.16 -10.16
CA LEU A 162 15.88 30.78 -9.92
C LEU A 162 17.26 30.70 -9.24
N PRO A 163 17.50 29.67 -8.42
CA PRO A 163 18.79 29.45 -7.79
C PRO A 163 19.91 29.33 -8.82
N SER A 164 21.05 29.96 -8.54
CA SER A 164 22.25 29.88 -9.38
C SER A 164 23.37 29.05 -8.77
N ALA A 165 23.10 28.40 -7.63
CA ALA A 165 23.94 27.43 -6.97
C ALA A 165 23.04 26.46 -6.18
N LEU A 166 23.53 25.24 -5.94
CA LEU A 166 22.86 24.25 -5.10
C LEU A 166 22.82 24.72 -3.63
N LEU A 167 21.84 24.18 -2.90
CA LEU A 167 21.68 24.42 -1.47
C LEU A 167 22.94 24.05 -0.67
N PRO A 168 23.21 24.74 0.46
CA PRO A 168 24.30 24.36 1.37
C PRO A 168 24.20 22.93 1.92
N SER A 169 22.99 22.38 2.01
CA SER A 169 22.70 21.02 2.45
C SER A 169 23.06 19.96 1.41
N ALA A 170 23.26 20.33 0.14
CA ALA A 170 23.70 19.42 -0.91
C ALA A 170 25.20 19.10 -0.69
N THR A 171 25.46 18.02 0.04
CA THR A 171 26.81 17.56 0.37
C THR A 171 27.28 16.43 -0.51
N VAL A 172 28.61 16.32 -0.63
CA VAL A 172 29.30 15.22 -1.29
C VAL A 172 29.78 14.24 -0.24
N ASP A 173 29.57 12.95 -0.47
CA ASP A 173 30.09 11.88 0.37
C ASP A 173 31.61 11.71 0.19
N PRO A 174 32.39 11.39 1.24
CA PRO A 174 33.84 11.21 1.15
C PRO A 174 34.30 10.07 0.21
N PHE A 175 33.44 9.13 -0.18
CA PHE A 175 33.83 7.99 -1.02
C PHE A 175 33.33 8.08 -2.47
N TRP A 176 32.78 9.21 -2.88
CA TRP A 176 32.34 9.43 -4.25
C TRP A 176 33.51 9.82 -5.16
N SER A 177 33.45 9.42 -6.43
CA SER A 177 34.38 9.88 -7.46
C SER A 177 33.99 11.27 -7.97
N ILE A 178 34.97 12.11 -8.28
CA ILE A 178 34.78 13.45 -8.80
C ILE A 178 35.07 13.52 -10.30
N ASP A 179 34.16 14.15 -11.03
CA ASP A 179 34.26 14.48 -12.45
C ASP A 179 34.18 16.02 -12.62
N THR A 180 34.92 16.58 -13.58
CA THR A 180 34.92 18.03 -13.85
C THR A 180 34.03 18.41 -15.02
N VAL A 181 33.37 19.57 -14.95
CA VAL A 181 32.57 20.11 -16.05
C VAL A 181 33.37 21.18 -16.81
N ASP A 182 33.72 20.92 -18.06
CA ASP A 182 34.51 21.87 -18.86
C ASP A 182 33.64 22.96 -19.53
N TYR A 183 33.60 24.13 -18.90
CA TYR A 183 32.88 25.30 -19.42
C TYR A 183 33.77 26.23 -20.26
N THR A 184 33.14 27.00 -21.15
CA THR A 184 33.82 28.06 -21.89
C THR A 184 34.31 29.17 -20.95
N ALA A 185 35.35 29.91 -21.37
CA ALA A 185 35.97 30.95 -20.56
C ALA A 185 34.98 32.02 -20.06
N ASP A 186 33.99 32.39 -20.87
CA ASP A 186 32.97 33.37 -20.51
C ASP A 186 32.05 32.89 -19.37
N VAL A 187 31.68 31.62 -19.38
CA VAL A 187 30.86 31.01 -18.33
C VAL A 187 31.66 30.88 -17.04
N LEU A 188 32.91 30.44 -17.14
CA LEU A 188 33.81 30.34 -15.99
C LEU A 188 34.06 31.69 -15.32
N LYS A 189 34.23 32.76 -16.11
CA LYS A 189 34.42 34.12 -15.56
C LYS A 189 33.28 34.53 -14.63
N LYS A 190 32.02 34.22 -14.99
CA LYS A 190 30.86 34.52 -14.13
C LYS A 190 30.81 33.65 -12.89
N ARG A 191 31.14 32.36 -13.01
CA ARG A 191 31.12 31.43 -11.86
C ARG A 191 32.27 31.70 -10.87
N PHE A 192 33.47 32.03 -11.36
CA PHE A 192 34.64 32.32 -10.54
C PHE A 192 34.50 33.60 -9.71
N GLN A 193 33.65 34.55 -10.09
CA GLN A 193 33.40 35.76 -9.29
C GLN A 193 32.82 35.47 -7.90
N ARG A 194 32.25 34.28 -7.69
CA ARG A 194 31.61 33.86 -6.44
C ARG A 194 32.48 32.93 -5.60
N LEU A 195 33.71 32.65 -6.06
CA LEU A 195 34.58 31.61 -5.53
C LEU A 195 35.85 32.22 -4.95
N SER A 196 36.41 31.54 -3.96
CA SER A 196 37.70 31.88 -3.38
C SER A 196 38.83 31.59 -4.38
N PRO A 197 40.01 32.22 -4.23
CA PRO A 197 41.17 31.89 -5.06
C PRO A 197 41.59 30.42 -4.93
N GLU A 198 41.40 29.80 -3.76
CA GLU A 198 41.67 28.37 -3.52
C GLU A 198 40.73 27.48 -4.34
N ASP A 199 39.43 27.80 -4.35
CA ASP A 199 38.42 27.06 -5.12
C ASP A 199 38.76 27.09 -6.62
N VAL A 200 39.13 28.27 -7.13
CA VAL A 200 39.50 28.46 -8.54
C VAL A 200 40.77 27.67 -8.88
N VAL A 201 41.75 27.62 -7.98
CA VAL A 201 42.95 26.81 -8.17
C VAL A 201 42.60 25.33 -8.18
N LEU A 202 41.80 24.85 -7.23
CA LEU A 202 41.36 23.45 -7.20
C LEU A 202 40.68 23.05 -8.51
N TYR A 203 39.74 23.88 -9.00
CA TYR A 203 39.08 23.63 -10.28
C TYR A 203 40.06 23.57 -11.46
N ARG A 204 41.00 24.53 -11.54
CA ARG A 204 42.02 24.55 -12.61
C ARG A 204 42.91 23.31 -12.57
N MET A 205 43.31 22.87 -11.38
CA MET A 205 44.13 21.67 -11.21
C MET A 205 43.36 20.40 -11.62
N LEU A 206 42.08 20.29 -11.26
CA LEU A 206 41.25 19.15 -11.66
C LEU A 206 41.04 19.09 -13.18
N VAL A 207 40.64 20.20 -13.82
CA VAL A 207 40.38 20.23 -15.28
C VAL A 207 41.66 19.98 -16.09
N SER A 208 42.79 20.52 -15.63
CA SER A 208 44.07 20.37 -16.32
C SER A 208 44.79 19.04 -16.01
N LYS A 209 44.18 18.15 -15.21
CA LYS A 209 44.83 16.93 -14.69
C LYS A 209 46.21 17.21 -14.07
N GLY A 210 46.30 18.31 -13.32
CA GLY A 210 47.50 18.74 -12.61
C GLY A 210 48.53 19.51 -13.45
N THR A 211 48.25 19.83 -14.72
CA THR A 211 49.21 20.53 -15.61
C THR A 211 49.08 22.05 -15.60
N ALA A 212 48.06 22.61 -14.94
CA ALA A 212 47.88 24.06 -14.87
C ALA A 212 49.05 24.75 -14.17
N SER A 213 49.52 25.85 -14.77
CA SER A 213 50.51 26.71 -14.13
C SER A 213 49.84 27.52 -13.01
N VAL A 214 50.16 27.18 -11.77
CA VAL A 214 49.67 27.83 -10.55
C VAL A 214 50.85 28.20 -9.66
N ARG A 215 50.73 29.31 -8.92
CA ARG A 215 51.77 29.71 -7.97
C ARG A 215 51.96 28.61 -6.91
N PRO A 216 53.21 28.23 -6.57
CA PRO A 216 53.48 27.14 -5.62
C PRO A 216 52.82 27.35 -4.24
N GLU A 217 52.77 28.59 -3.78
CA GLU A 217 52.10 29.02 -2.54
C GLU A 217 50.59 28.68 -2.54
N MET A 218 49.90 28.86 -3.66
CA MET A 218 48.47 28.56 -3.77
C MET A 218 48.21 27.06 -3.88
N LEU A 219 49.11 26.32 -4.54
CA LEU A 219 49.03 24.86 -4.59
C LEU A 219 49.29 24.25 -3.20
N ALA A 220 50.26 24.79 -2.46
CA ALA A 220 50.55 24.39 -1.10
C ALA A 220 49.36 24.65 -0.15
N ALA A 221 48.62 25.74 -0.36
CA ALA A 221 47.41 26.05 0.42
C ALA A 221 46.32 24.96 0.32
N LEU A 222 46.23 24.25 -0.81
CA LEU A 222 45.29 23.14 -0.98
C LEU A 222 45.66 21.89 -0.18
N GLN A 223 46.87 21.81 0.41
CA GLN A 223 47.37 20.64 1.14
C GLN A 223 47.17 19.31 0.38
N THR A 224 47.18 19.36 -0.95
CA THR A 224 46.90 18.21 -1.82
C THR A 224 48.11 18.00 -2.74
N PRO A 225 48.73 16.81 -2.75
CA PRO A 225 49.87 16.56 -3.60
C PRO A 225 49.46 16.57 -5.08
N GLN A 226 50.32 17.13 -5.93
CA GLN A 226 50.04 17.32 -7.36
C GLN A 226 49.75 15.99 -8.09
N SER A 227 50.30 14.88 -7.60
CA SER A 227 50.09 13.53 -8.14
C SER A 227 48.63 13.07 -8.08
N VAL A 228 47.81 13.60 -7.16
CA VAL A 228 46.37 13.26 -7.05
C VAL A 228 45.62 13.69 -8.31
N PHE A 229 45.94 14.86 -8.87
CA PHE A 229 45.24 15.40 -10.05
C PHE A 229 45.54 14.63 -11.33
N ALA A 230 46.61 13.82 -11.36
CA ALA A 230 46.97 13.00 -12.51
C ALA A 230 46.27 11.61 -12.50
N LYS A 231 45.55 11.27 -11.44
CA LYS A 231 44.84 9.98 -11.33
C LYS A 231 43.64 9.93 -12.27
N ASP A 232 43.34 8.74 -12.80
CA ASP A 232 42.14 8.51 -13.61
C ASP A 232 40.84 8.63 -12.81
N THR A 233 40.89 8.29 -11.53
CA THR A 233 39.76 8.39 -10.60
C THR A 233 40.24 9.09 -9.36
N ILE A 234 39.60 10.21 -9.04
CA ILE A 234 39.88 11.02 -7.86
C ILE A 234 38.67 10.90 -6.94
N TYR A 235 38.90 10.53 -5.69
CA TYR A 235 37.84 10.48 -4.67
C TYR A 235 37.74 11.81 -3.92
N THR A 236 36.54 12.13 -3.44
CA THR A 236 36.27 13.35 -2.66
C THR A 236 37.15 13.45 -1.41
N TYR A 237 37.47 12.34 -0.73
CA TYR A 237 38.34 12.33 0.45
C TYR A 237 39.78 12.80 0.17
N GLU A 238 40.24 12.76 -1.08
CA GLU A 238 41.60 13.16 -1.48
C GLU A 238 41.72 14.67 -1.69
N LEU A 239 40.61 15.40 -1.66
CA LEU A 239 40.52 16.83 -1.99
C LEU A 239 40.05 17.66 -0.79
N PRO A 240 40.38 18.96 -0.74
CA PRO A 240 39.99 19.84 0.36
C PRO A 240 38.46 20.02 0.41
N LYS A 241 37.86 19.63 1.55
CA LYS A 241 36.41 19.57 1.77
C LYS A 241 35.68 20.89 1.49
N ALA A 242 36.22 22.01 1.96
CA ALA A 242 35.57 23.32 1.83
C ALA A 242 35.53 23.79 0.38
N ALA A 243 36.67 23.78 -0.30
CA ALA A 243 36.79 24.18 -1.71
C ALA A 243 35.97 23.25 -2.63
N LEU A 244 36.04 21.93 -2.41
CA LEU A 244 35.28 20.96 -3.19
C LEU A 244 33.77 21.17 -3.06
N ARG A 245 33.27 21.45 -1.84
CA ARG A 245 31.85 21.77 -1.62
C ARG A 245 31.43 23.03 -2.39
N GLN A 246 32.27 24.06 -2.45
CA GLN A 246 31.94 25.27 -3.23
C GLN A 246 31.91 24.99 -4.73
N LEU A 247 32.85 24.20 -5.25
CA LEU A 247 32.84 23.79 -6.65
C LEU A 247 31.60 22.96 -7.00
N TYR A 248 31.22 22.02 -6.13
CA TYR A 248 30.03 21.18 -6.33
C TYR A 248 28.76 22.01 -6.32
N ARG A 249 28.61 22.92 -5.35
CA ARG A 249 27.45 23.82 -5.25
C ARG A 249 27.29 24.73 -6.45
N ASN A 250 28.39 25.16 -7.05
CA ASN A 250 28.37 26.00 -8.25
C ASN A 250 28.33 25.17 -9.55
N GLY A 251 28.11 23.84 -9.48
CA GLY A 251 28.00 22.95 -10.63
C GLY A 251 29.26 22.90 -11.50
N LEU A 252 30.45 23.11 -10.92
CA LEU A 252 31.74 23.05 -11.61
C LEU A 252 32.38 21.66 -11.55
N VAL A 253 32.04 20.90 -10.50
CA VAL A 253 32.38 19.49 -10.35
C VAL A 253 31.12 18.71 -10.07
N LEU A 254 31.16 17.44 -10.44
CA LEU A 254 30.10 16.50 -10.22
C LEU A 254 30.68 15.30 -9.47
N ALA A 255 29.82 14.69 -8.67
CA ALA A 255 30.22 13.55 -7.87
C ALA A 255 29.35 12.37 -8.25
N SER A 256 29.98 11.21 -8.40
CA SER A 256 29.37 9.97 -8.86
C SER A 256 29.80 8.83 -7.93
N PHE A 257 28.98 7.79 -7.85
CA PHE A 257 29.31 6.56 -7.14
C PHE A 257 28.67 5.38 -7.85
N GLU A 258 29.25 4.21 -7.68
CA GLU A 258 28.79 2.97 -8.30
C GLU A 258 28.09 2.09 -7.26
N VAL A 259 27.10 1.33 -7.72
CA VAL A 259 26.35 0.38 -6.90
C VAL A 259 26.66 -1.01 -7.41
N SER A 260 27.18 -1.87 -6.53
CA SER A 260 27.46 -3.27 -6.85
C SER A 260 26.20 -4.13 -6.69
N PRO A 261 25.99 -5.15 -7.55
CA PRO A 261 24.90 -6.11 -7.39
C PRO A 261 24.98 -6.90 -6.08
N ASP A 262 26.15 -7.02 -5.46
CA ASP A 262 26.34 -7.74 -4.19
C ASP A 262 25.98 -6.89 -2.97
N ALA A 263 25.61 -5.63 -3.16
CA ALA A 263 25.34 -4.72 -2.06
C ALA A 263 23.99 -5.00 -1.38
N TYR A 264 23.89 -4.57 -0.12
CA TYR A 264 22.67 -4.61 0.68
C TYR A 264 22.28 -3.19 1.09
N VAL A 265 21.00 -2.89 0.99
CA VAL A 265 20.42 -1.57 1.27
C VAL A 265 19.21 -1.68 2.18
N VAL A 266 18.92 -0.59 2.88
CA VAL A 266 17.80 -0.47 3.82
C VAL A 266 17.03 0.80 3.52
N VAL A 267 15.71 0.76 3.69
CA VAL A 267 14.85 1.96 3.67
C VAL A 267 14.87 2.58 5.07
N PRO A 268 15.51 3.75 5.27
CA PRO A 268 15.45 4.46 6.55
C PRO A 268 14.05 5.06 6.77
N PRO A 269 13.72 5.49 8.00
CA PRO A 269 12.53 6.29 8.25
C PRO A 269 12.53 7.53 7.34
N LEU A 270 11.48 7.71 6.54
CA LEU A 270 11.42 8.80 5.58
C LEU A 270 11.60 10.15 6.28
N GLY A 271 12.56 10.94 5.78
CA GLY A 271 12.80 12.31 6.22
C GLY A 271 11.65 13.24 5.83
N GLY A 272 11.67 14.47 6.35
CA GLY A 272 10.65 15.50 6.05
C GLY A 272 10.61 16.01 4.60
N ASN A 273 11.35 15.39 3.68
CA ASN A 273 11.52 15.83 2.29
C ASN A 273 10.72 14.98 1.29
N PHE A 274 9.85 14.08 1.74
CA PHE A 274 9.00 13.33 0.82
C PHE A 274 7.96 14.25 0.18
N VAL A 275 7.83 14.18 -1.14
CA VAL A 275 6.91 15.01 -1.92
C VAL A 275 5.90 14.11 -2.60
N MET A 276 4.62 14.30 -2.27
CA MET A 276 3.49 13.64 -2.94
C MET A 276 2.78 14.66 -3.82
N ASN A 277 2.89 14.47 -5.13
CA ASN A 277 2.16 15.23 -6.14
C ASN A 277 0.96 14.42 -6.65
N ARG A 278 1.16 13.59 -7.66
CA ARG A 278 0.13 12.73 -8.27
C ARG A 278 0.79 11.42 -8.71
N THR A 279 0.00 10.35 -8.80
CA THR A 279 0.43 9.11 -9.48
C THR A 279 0.85 9.46 -10.91
N SER A 280 2.12 9.28 -11.22
CA SER A 280 2.66 9.51 -12.56
C SER A 280 2.65 8.20 -13.35
N ASP A 281 2.46 8.30 -14.66
CA ASP A 281 2.63 7.18 -15.59
C ASP A 281 4.13 7.03 -16.01
N ASP A 282 5.06 7.66 -15.27
CA ASP A 282 6.48 7.67 -15.61
C ASP A 282 7.12 6.30 -15.35
N PRO A 283 7.68 5.61 -16.38
CA PRO A 283 8.24 4.27 -16.20
C PRO A 283 9.39 4.23 -15.19
N GLN A 284 10.20 5.30 -15.10
CA GLN A 284 11.30 5.35 -14.16
C GLN A 284 10.79 5.46 -12.72
N GLU A 285 9.82 6.35 -12.45
CA GLU A 285 9.15 6.43 -11.16
C GLU A 285 8.49 5.10 -10.74
N LEU A 286 7.82 4.40 -11.66
CA LEU A 286 7.24 3.08 -11.39
C LEU A 286 8.31 2.04 -11.01
N LEU A 287 9.47 2.04 -11.70
CA LEU A 287 10.60 1.18 -11.34
C LEU A 287 11.15 1.52 -9.94
N LEU A 288 11.29 2.81 -9.64
CA LEU A 288 11.78 3.26 -8.32
C LEU A 288 10.83 2.82 -7.20
N TYR A 289 9.51 2.96 -7.36
CA TYR A 289 8.54 2.46 -6.39
C TYR A 289 8.57 0.94 -6.26
N ARG A 290 8.69 0.21 -7.38
CA ARG A 290 8.81 -1.25 -7.38
C ARG A 290 10.04 -1.73 -6.59
N VAL A 291 11.18 -1.08 -6.76
CA VAL A 291 12.39 -1.38 -5.99
C VAL A 291 12.21 -1.00 -4.52
N LEU A 292 11.63 0.17 -4.24
CA LEU A 292 11.44 0.68 -2.88
C LEU A 292 10.49 -0.20 -2.04
N SER A 293 9.44 -0.76 -2.64
CA SER A 293 8.47 -1.63 -1.96
C SER A 293 8.97 -3.06 -1.76
N THR A 294 9.96 -3.50 -2.54
CA THR A 294 10.47 -4.89 -2.52
C THR A 294 11.81 -5.05 -1.81
N VAL A 295 12.65 -4.01 -1.79
CA VAL A 295 13.93 -4.00 -1.06
C VAL A 295 13.75 -4.48 0.38
N ASP A 296 14.65 -5.34 0.82
CA ASP A 296 14.83 -5.72 2.21
C ASP A 296 16.31 -5.75 2.56
N ASP A 297 16.61 -5.84 3.84
CA ASP A 297 17.96 -5.80 4.37
C ASP A 297 18.69 -7.16 4.24
N ARG A 298 18.01 -8.21 3.75
CA ARG A 298 18.48 -9.60 3.68
C ARG A 298 18.68 -10.08 2.24
N THR A 299 18.46 -9.23 1.25
CA THR A 299 18.52 -9.56 -0.17
C THR A 299 19.53 -8.65 -0.87
N SER A 300 20.52 -9.25 -1.49
CA SER A 300 21.49 -8.55 -2.35
C SER A 300 20.78 -8.02 -3.60
N LEU A 301 21.28 -6.93 -4.19
CA LEU A 301 20.65 -6.32 -5.36
C LEU A 301 20.59 -7.24 -6.60
N GLY A 302 21.59 -8.09 -6.84
CA GLY A 302 21.57 -9.06 -7.93
C GLY A 302 20.44 -10.09 -7.78
N LEU A 303 20.23 -10.56 -6.56
CA LEU A 303 19.11 -11.45 -6.23
C LEU A 303 17.76 -10.72 -6.29
N LEU A 304 17.71 -9.45 -5.89
CA LEU A 304 16.52 -8.63 -6.06
C LEU A 304 16.16 -8.47 -7.55
N ALA A 305 17.14 -8.26 -8.42
CA ALA A 305 16.93 -8.19 -9.86
C ALA A 305 16.35 -9.50 -10.42
N GLN A 306 16.87 -10.65 -9.98
CA GLN A 306 16.32 -11.96 -10.33
C GLN A 306 14.87 -12.13 -9.85
N LEU A 307 14.56 -11.74 -8.62
CA LEU A 307 13.21 -11.80 -8.06
C LEU A 307 12.22 -10.90 -8.80
N LEU A 308 12.66 -9.69 -9.17
CA LEU A 308 11.85 -8.72 -9.92
C LEU A 308 11.73 -9.05 -11.41
N MET A 309 12.48 -10.03 -11.92
CA MET A 309 12.62 -10.35 -13.34
C MET A 309 13.10 -9.13 -14.15
N LEU A 310 14.07 -8.40 -13.61
CA LEU A 310 14.67 -7.21 -14.22
C LEU A 310 16.16 -7.41 -14.44
N ASP A 311 16.74 -6.60 -15.35
CA ASP A 311 18.19 -6.56 -15.53
C ASP A 311 18.87 -5.97 -14.29
N GLU A 312 20.00 -6.54 -13.88
CA GLU A 312 20.76 -6.10 -12.70
C GLU A 312 21.15 -4.61 -12.79
N GLU A 313 21.48 -4.12 -13.99
CA GLU A 313 21.82 -2.72 -14.22
C GLU A 313 20.66 -1.77 -13.94
N ASP A 314 19.43 -2.17 -14.26
CA ASP A 314 18.23 -1.35 -14.01
C ASP A 314 17.95 -1.23 -12.52
N VAL A 315 18.12 -2.34 -11.77
CA VAL A 315 17.97 -2.35 -10.31
C VAL A 315 19.09 -1.57 -9.63
N CYS A 316 20.35 -1.79 -10.01
CA CYS A 316 21.48 -1.03 -9.48
C CYS A 316 21.36 0.47 -9.78
N GLY A 317 20.92 0.83 -11.00
CA GLY A 317 20.65 2.22 -11.38
C GLY A 317 19.50 2.82 -10.56
N ALA A 318 18.40 2.10 -10.36
CA ALA A 318 17.30 2.53 -9.51
C ALA A 318 17.76 2.76 -8.05
N VAL A 319 18.53 1.83 -7.49
CA VAL A 319 19.10 1.97 -6.14
C VAL A 319 20.08 3.12 -6.04
N GLN A 320 20.90 3.37 -7.07
CA GLN A 320 21.79 4.53 -7.13
C GLN A 320 20.99 5.85 -7.03
N LEU A 321 19.86 5.94 -7.75
CA LEU A 321 18.97 7.10 -7.69
C LEU A 321 18.37 7.23 -6.28
N LEU A 322 17.81 6.17 -5.72
CA LEU A 322 17.19 6.20 -4.38
C LEU A 322 18.17 6.54 -3.26
N LEU A 323 19.41 6.03 -3.32
CA LEU A 323 20.50 6.39 -2.40
C LEU A 323 20.82 7.88 -2.52
N ARG A 324 20.91 8.42 -3.74
CA ARG A 324 21.17 9.85 -3.99
C ARG A 324 20.04 10.74 -3.47
N LEU A 325 18.79 10.30 -3.59
CA LEU A 325 17.61 11.01 -3.07
C LEU A 325 17.50 10.93 -1.54
N GLY A 326 18.30 10.09 -0.88
CA GLY A 326 18.25 9.86 0.57
C GLY A 326 17.07 8.99 1.00
N LEU A 327 16.49 8.21 0.09
CA LEU A 327 15.38 7.28 0.33
C LEU A 327 15.86 5.86 0.65
N LEU A 328 17.13 5.57 0.38
CA LEU A 328 17.82 4.35 0.80
C LEU A 328 19.09 4.70 1.55
N GLN A 329 19.57 3.73 2.34
CA GLN A 329 20.88 3.75 2.99
C GLN A 329 21.59 2.43 2.76
N TRP A 330 22.92 2.47 2.72
CA TRP A 330 23.74 1.26 2.72
C TRP A 330 23.56 0.52 4.04
N LYS A 331 23.28 -0.79 3.99
CA LYS A 331 23.22 -1.64 5.18
C LYS A 331 24.62 -1.82 5.77
N SER A 332 25.53 -2.28 4.92
CA SER A 332 26.93 -2.42 5.26
C SER A 332 27.68 -1.17 4.85
N PRO A 333 28.54 -0.59 5.72
CA PRO A 333 29.49 0.42 5.27
C PRO A 333 30.31 -0.18 4.11
N SER A 334 30.58 0.62 3.07
CA SER A 334 31.48 0.22 1.98
C SER A 334 32.66 1.17 1.94
N LEU A 335 33.85 0.61 1.70
CA LEU A 335 35.09 1.35 1.55
C LEU A 335 35.60 1.19 0.12
N PRO A 336 36.12 2.25 -0.52
CA PRO A 336 36.82 2.13 -1.79
C PRO A 336 38.00 1.16 -1.66
N SER A 337 38.18 0.27 -2.64
CA SER A 337 39.27 -0.71 -2.67
C SER A 337 40.67 -0.09 -2.66
N ARG A 338 40.79 1.20 -3.03
CA ARG A 338 42.05 1.95 -3.10
C ARG A 338 42.40 2.68 -1.80
N LEU A 339 41.51 2.70 -0.80
CA LEU A 339 41.79 3.35 0.48
C LEU A 339 42.70 2.46 1.31
N ASP A 340 43.88 2.96 1.70
CA ASP A 340 44.70 2.29 2.71
C ASP A 340 44.06 2.48 4.10
N VAL A 341 43.34 1.46 4.55
CA VAL A 341 42.60 1.45 5.81
C VAL A 341 43.51 1.54 7.03
N ALA A 342 44.78 1.10 6.91
CA ALA A 342 45.71 1.04 8.04
C ALA A 342 46.35 2.41 8.32
N THR A 343 46.73 3.13 7.26
CA THR A 343 47.47 4.39 7.38
C THR A 343 46.61 5.62 7.14
N LEU A 344 45.46 5.47 6.46
CA LEU A 344 44.66 6.57 5.89
C LEU A 344 45.51 7.49 5.00
N ASP A 345 46.58 6.96 4.39
CA ASP A 345 47.43 7.75 3.51
C ASP A 345 46.66 8.19 2.26
N GLY A 346 46.92 9.42 1.82
CA GLY A 346 46.18 10.09 0.76
C GLY A 346 44.83 10.70 1.17
N VAL A 347 44.37 10.54 2.42
CA VAL A 347 43.17 11.24 2.92
C VAL A 347 43.53 12.69 3.28
N HIS A 348 42.84 13.65 2.67
CA HIS A 348 43.07 15.06 2.95
C HIS A 348 42.70 15.37 4.42
N PRO A 349 43.48 16.20 5.15
CA PRO A 349 43.28 16.47 6.58
C PRO A 349 41.84 16.87 6.96
N SER A 350 41.14 17.59 6.08
CA SER A 350 39.75 18.01 6.30
C SER A 350 38.72 16.86 6.35
N TRP A 351 39.09 15.65 5.96
CA TRP A 351 38.23 14.47 5.94
C TRP A 351 38.66 13.37 6.91
N GLN A 352 39.84 13.49 7.54
CA GLN A 352 40.43 12.42 8.35
C GLN A 352 39.47 11.87 9.41
N GLU A 353 38.79 12.73 10.16
CA GLU A 353 37.86 12.31 11.21
C GLU A 353 36.65 11.54 10.66
N GLU A 354 36.04 12.03 9.57
CA GLU A 354 34.85 11.43 8.96
C GLU A 354 35.18 10.09 8.27
N VAL A 355 36.33 10.02 7.59
CA VAL A 355 36.81 8.78 6.96
C VAL A 355 37.20 7.75 8.02
N ALA A 356 37.92 8.17 9.07
CA ALA A 356 38.28 7.28 10.18
C ALA A 356 37.04 6.71 10.87
N ALA A 357 36.01 7.53 11.11
CA ALA A 357 34.75 7.06 11.69
C ALA A 357 34.07 5.99 10.81
N ARG A 358 34.07 6.16 9.48
CA ARG A 358 33.52 5.17 8.55
C ARG A 358 34.34 3.90 8.47
N VAL A 359 35.67 4.00 8.53
CA VAL A 359 36.57 2.84 8.63
C VAL A 359 36.26 2.06 9.90
N ILE A 360 36.15 2.72 11.06
CA ILE A 360 35.81 2.08 12.32
C ILE A 360 34.45 1.39 12.24
N ALA A 361 33.45 2.04 11.63
CA ALA A 361 32.13 1.45 11.41
C ALA A 361 32.21 0.20 10.53
N PHE A 362 32.99 0.24 9.43
CA PHE A 362 33.24 -0.89 8.56
C PHE A 362 33.89 -2.07 9.29
N THR A 363 34.99 -1.81 10.00
CA THR A 363 35.72 -2.84 10.75
C THR A 363 34.84 -3.45 11.85
N ARG A 364 34.04 -2.63 12.54
CA ARG A 364 33.07 -3.13 13.53
C ARG A 364 32.02 -4.04 12.89
N TYR A 365 31.47 -3.63 11.75
CA TYR A 365 30.49 -4.43 11.01
C TYR A 365 31.06 -5.78 10.59
N GLN A 366 32.28 -5.81 10.04
CA GLN A 366 32.95 -7.06 9.67
C GLN A 366 33.24 -7.98 10.87
N LEU A 367 33.65 -7.41 12.00
CA LEU A 367 33.87 -8.19 13.22
C LEU A 367 32.56 -8.78 13.75
N GLN A 368 31.47 -8.02 13.75
CA GLN A 368 30.16 -8.49 14.20
C GLN A 368 29.63 -9.63 13.31
N THR A 369 29.75 -9.50 11.99
CA THR A 369 29.34 -10.55 11.05
C THR A 369 30.20 -11.81 11.17
N SER A 370 31.50 -11.66 11.44
CA SER A 370 32.41 -12.79 11.66
C SER A 370 32.15 -13.51 13.00
N MET A 371 31.82 -12.74 14.05
CA MET A 371 31.55 -13.27 15.40
C MET A 371 30.15 -13.89 15.52
N GLY A 372 29.15 -13.38 14.79
CA GLY A 372 27.78 -13.90 14.81
C GLY A 372 27.66 -15.36 14.37
N GLY A 373 28.64 -15.88 13.60
CA GLY A 373 28.74 -17.30 13.28
C GLY A 373 29.27 -18.20 14.41
N LEU A 374 29.73 -17.63 15.54
CA LEU A 374 30.32 -18.37 16.66
C LEU A 374 29.51 -18.30 17.96
N THR A 375 28.47 -17.46 18.03
CA THR A 375 27.77 -17.16 19.30
C THR A 375 26.36 -17.77 19.45
N GLU A 376 25.95 -18.72 18.60
CA GLU A 376 24.70 -19.47 18.83
C GLU A 376 24.83 -20.68 19.77
N HIS A 377 25.96 -20.87 20.47
CA HIS A 377 26.12 -21.97 21.43
C HIS A 377 26.59 -21.44 22.79
N GLY A 378 25.67 -20.89 23.57
CA GLY A 378 25.93 -20.51 24.96
C GLY A 378 24.63 -20.21 25.69
N ASP A 379 24.27 -21.10 26.62
CA ASP A 379 23.23 -20.96 27.65
C ASP A 379 21.82 -21.51 27.34
N ALA A 380 21.71 -22.85 27.24
CA ALA A 380 20.58 -23.59 27.83
C ALA A 380 21.01 -25.02 28.19
N ALA A 381 20.79 -25.38 29.46
CA ALA A 381 21.05 -26.70 30.00
C ALA A 381 20.06 -27.76 29.47
N ALA A 382 20.60 -28.96 29.21
CA ALA A 382 19.93 -30.26 29.16
C ALA A 382 18.73 -30.46 28.21
N GLY A 383 19.00 -31.02 27.02
CA GLY A 383 17.98 -31.64 26.16
C GLY A 383 18.56 -31.97 24.78
N CYS A 384 18.41 -33.22 24.33
CA CYS A 384 19.06 -33.82 23.17
C CYS A 384 18.86 -33.10 21.82
N ASP A 385 19.98 -32.96 21.10
CA ASP A 385 20.19 -33.12 19.66
C ASP A 385 19.07 -32.71 18.69
N ILE A 386 19.18 -31.49 18.13
CA ILE A 386 19.25 -31.20 16.68
C ILE A 386 19.98 -29.84 16.57
N GLY A 387 21.23 -29.83 16.12
CA GLY A 387 21.95 -28.58 15.84
C GLY A 387 21.35 -27.86 14.62
N PRO A 388 21.40 -26.51 14.56
CA PRO A 388 20.94 -25.79 13.39
C PRO A 388 21.90 -26.07 12.25
N THR A 389 21.40 -26.73 11.21
CA THR A 389 22.14 -26.95 9.96
C THR A 389 22.49 -25.60 9.35
N ALA A 390 23.76 -25.22 9.45
CA ALA A 390 24.37 -24.14 8.70
C ALA A 390 24.39 -24.48 7.20
N SER A 391 23.24 -24.39 6.50
CA SER A 391 23.19 -24.51 5.04
C SER A 391 21.84 -24.15 4.38
N ASP A 392 21.10 -23.14 4.84
CA ASP A 392 19.98 -22.61 4.04
C ASP A 392 20.34 -21.23 3.46
N PRO A 393 20.37 -21.06 2.11
CA PRO A 393 20.70 -19.79 1.45
C PRO A 393 19.55 -18.77 1.54
N HIS A 394 18.55 -19.01 2.38
CA HIS A 394 17.32 -18.21 2.46
C HIS A 394 17.19 -17.60 3.85
N PRO A 395 16.83 -16.31 3.94
CA PRO A 395 16.68 -15.65 5.23
C PRO A 395 15.57 -16.30 6.04
N SER A 396 15.71 -16.25 7.37
CA SER A 396 14.68 -16.73 8.28
C SER A 396 13.34 -16.06 7.99
N LYS A 397 12.29 -16.84 7.73
CA LYS A 397 10.99 -16.28 7.32
C LYS A 397 10.32 -15.52 8.47
N ARG A 398 9.55 -14.48 8.14
CA ARG A 398 8.80 -13.62 9.09
C ARG A 398 7.28 -13.71 8.85
N VAL A 399 6.50 -13.03 9.69
CA VAL A 399 5.07 -12.80 9.45
C VAL A 399 4.88 -11.55 8.59
N ALA A 400 3.99 -11.60 7.62
CA ALA A 400 3.55 -10.42 6.86
C ALA A 400 2.19 -9.95 7.35
N LEU A 401 2.08 -8.69 7.78
CA LEU A 401 0.81 -8.03 8.06
C LEU A 401 0.38 -7.21 6.84
N LEU A 402 -0.68 -7.64 6.16
CA LEU A 402 -1.22 -7.02 4.95
C LEU A 402 -2.32 -6.02 5.32
N TYR A 403 -2.14 -4.76 4.89
CA TYR A 403 -3.07 -3.65 5.10
C TYR A 403 -3.33 -2.88 3.80
N ASP A 404 -4.37 -2.06 3.76
CA ASP A 404 -4.73 -1.24 2.60
C ASP A 404 -4.55 0.27 2.88
N ALA A 405 -4.78 1.10 1.87
CA ALA A 405 -4.66 2.54 2.01
C ALA A 405 -5.60 3.17 3.06
N THR A 406 -6.70 2.50 3.43
CA THR A 406 -7.64 3.02 4.43
C THR A 406 -6.99 3.13 5.81
N LEU A 407 -6.20 2.12 6.21
CA LEU A 407 -5.45 2.15 7.48
C LEU A 407 -4.53 3.37 7.56
N THR A 408 -3.76 3.63 6.51
CA THR A 408 -2.86 4.79 6.45
C THR A 408 -3.61 6.12 6.44
N GLY A 409 -4.80 6.15 5.81
CA GLY A 409 -5.70 7.31 5.88
C GLY A 409 -6.14 7.59 7.32
N PHE A 410 -6.49 6.54 8.07
CA PHE A 410 -6.88 6.66 9.47
C PHE A 410 -5.75 7.23 10.33
N LEU A 411 -4.52 6.73 10.17
CA LEU A 411 -3.34 7.21 10.88
C LEU A 411 -3.02 8.70 10.59
N MET A 412 -3.32 9.19 9.38
CA MET A 412 -2.99 10.55 8.96
C MET A 412 -4.07 11.59 9.32
N MET A 413 -5.35 11.20 9.28
CA MET A 413 -6.48 12.11 9.53
C MET A 413 -6.74 12.36 11.00
N THR A 414 -6.48 11.36 11.82
CA THR A 414 -6.60 11.49 13.27
C THR A 414 -5.32 12.15 13.76
N ASN A 415 -5.41 13.32 14.41
CA ASN A 415 -4.25 13.99 14.98
C ASN A 415 -3.80 13.25 16.27
N LEU A 416 -3.54 11.95 16.17
CA LEU A 416 -3.38 10.99 17.28
C LEU A 416 -2.16 11.29 18.14
N SER A 417 -1.15 11.88 17.52
CA SER A 417 0.09 12.24 18.19
C SER A 417 0.58 13.59 17.69
N HIS A 418 1.06 14.38 18.64
CA HIS A 418 1.79 15.61 18.36
C HIS A 418 3.24 15.36 17.90
N ASP A 419 3.75 14.12 18.03
CA ASP A 419 5.09 13.78 17.59
C ASP A 419 5.15 13.77 16.05
N PRO A 420 5.98 14.63 15.41
CA PRO A 420 6.10 14.66 13.96
C PRO A 420 6.61 13.34 13.37
N THR A 421 7.30 12.49 14.14
CA THR A 421 7.74 11.17 13.67
C THR A 421 6.58 10.22 13.40
N PHE A 422 5.46 10.33 14.13
CA PHE A 422 4.27 9.51 13.89
C PHE A 422 3.73 9.72 12.48
N LYS A 423 3.57 10.99 12.08
CA LYS A 423 3.13 11.36 10.72
C LYS A 423 4.15 10.89 9.67
N ARG A 424 5.46 10.96 9.94
CA ARG A 424 6.47 10.47 9.00
C ARG A 424 6.38 8.95 8.78
N GLN A 425 6.15 8.17 9.83
CA GLN A 425 6.00 6.72 9.71
C GLN A 425 4.69 6.32 9.03
N ALA A 426 3.60 7.05 9.27
CA ALA A 426 2.35 6.86 8.54
C ALA A 426 2.50 7.19 7.04
N VAL A 427 3.23 8.27 6.69
CA VAL A 427 3.58 8.59 5.29
C VAL A 427 4.44 7.48 4.68
N MET A 428 5.41 6.93 5.41
CA MET A 428 6.22 5.80 4.94
C MET A 428 5.35 4.57 4.63
N LEU A 429 4.43 4.19 5.51
CA LEU A 429 3.47 3.11 5.23
C LEU A 429 2.62 3.40 3.98
N PHE A 430 2.25 4.66 3.73
CA PHE A 430 1.45 4.99 2.55
C PHE A 430 2.26 4.96 1.25
N GLU A 431 3.43 5.59 1.25
CA GLU A 431 4.23 5.89 0.05
C GLU A 431 5.16 4.77 -0.35
N VAL A 432 5.88 4.19 0.62
CA VAL A 432 6.75 3.03 0.38
C VAL A 432 5.90 1.79 0.23
N GLY A 433 4.78 1.72 0.96
CA GLY A 433 3.94 0.54 1.01
C GLY A 433 4.54 -0.63 1.78
N LYS A 434 5.62 -0.40 2.54
CA LYS A 434 6.28 -1.41 3.37
C LYS A 434 6.93 -0.79 4.60
N MET A 435 6.78 -1.45 5.75
CA MET A 435 7.56 -1.19 6.96
C MET A 435 8.20 -2.50 7.42
N PRO A 436 9.53 -2.66 7.28
CA PRO A 436 10.24 -3.84 7.75
C PRO A 436 10.27 -3.90 9.29
N TYR A 437 10.40 -5.11 9.83
CA TYR A 437 10.42 -5.42 11.25
C TYR A 437 11.37 -4.53 12.06
N GLU A 438 12.53 -4.17 11.51
CA GLU A 438 13.52 -3.33 12.18
C GLU A 438 12.96 -1.94 12.56
N MET A 439 11.93 -1.45 11.86
CA MET A 439 11.24 -0.20 12.16
C MET A 439 9.96 -0.38 13.00
N VAL A 440 9.41 -1.59 13.07
CA VAL A 440 8.13 -1.85 13.76
C VAL A 440 8.19 -1.55 15.27
N PRO A 441 9.23 -1.93 16.04
CA PRO A 441 9.31 -1.58 17.46
C PRO A 441 9.28 -0.07 17.72
N ALA A 442 9.92 0.72 16.87
CA ALA A 442 9.90 2.18 16.99
C ALA A 442 8.51 2.75 16.69
N PHE A 443 7.79 2.19 15.70
CA PHE A 443 6.42 2.56 15.42
C PHE A 443 5.44 2.15 16.52
N LEU A 444 5.61 0.94 17.06
CA LEU A 444 4.82 0.42 18.17
C LEU A 444 4.97 1.31 19.41
N ALA A 445 6.19 1.74 19.72
CA ALA A 445 6.46 2.69 20.80
C ALA A 445 5.79 4.06 20.59
N LEU A 446 5.56 4.49 19.35
CA LEU A 446 4.77 5.69 19.06
C LEU A 446 3.27 5.45 19.25
N LEU A 447 2.76 4.28 18.82
CA LEU A 447 1.36 3.88 19.03
C LEU A 447 1.02 3.73 20.52
N ASP A 448 1.95 3.24 21.33
CA ASP A 448 1.76 3.09 22.78
C ASP A 448 1.70 4.43 23.53
N ARG A 449 2.20 5.53 22.93
CA ARG A 449 2.15 6.88 23.53
C ARG A 449 0.84 7.61 23.27
N VAL A 450 -0.02 7.09 22.42
CA VAL A 450 -1.29 7.72 22.06
C VAL A 450 -2.23 7.68 23.27
N ASP A 451 -2.74 8.84 23.72
CA ASP A 451 -3.68 8.92 24.85
C ASP A 451 -5.12 8.64 24.38
N TRP A 452 -5.58 7.42 24.68
CA TRP A 452 -6.90 6.94 24.30
C TRP A 452 -8.04 7.65 25.05
N LYS A 453 -7.79 8.24 26.22
CA LYS A 453 -8.83 8.94 27.00
C LYS A 453 -9.23 10.27 26.36
N GLU A 454 -8.28 10.96 25.75
CA GLU A 454 -8.59 12.14 24.94
C GLU A 454 -9.43 11.76 23.71
N MET A 455 -9.29 10.52 23.24
CA MET A 455 -9.94 10.02 22.04
C MET A 455 -11.40 9.64 22.22
N GLU A 456 -11.82 9.28 23.43
CA GLU A 456 -13.23 9.03 23.77
C GLU A 456 -14.13 10.26 23.53
N ARG A 457 -13.55 11.46 23.48
CA ARG A 457 -14.28 12.71 23.20
C ARG A 457 -14.73 12.82 21.75
N PHE A 458 -14.11 12.09 20.83
CA PHE A 458 -14.47 12.14 19.42
C PHE A 458 -15.62 11.17 19.12
N GLY A 459 -16.77 11.72 18.77
CA GLY A 459 -17.92 10.97 18.27
C GLY A 459 -17.91 10.78 16.75
N GLY A 460 -18.84 9.97 16.25
CA GLY A 460 -19.06 9.75 14.81
C GLY A 460 -17.95 8.94 14.14
N GLU A 461 -17.64 9.25 12.88
CA GLU A 461 -16.64 8.55 12.07
C GLU A 461 -15.24 8.53 12.69
N ALA A 462 -14.86 9.59 13.43
CA ALA A 462 -13.56 9.67 14.08
C ALA A 462 -13.32 8.49 15.05
N LYS A 463 -14.37 8.00 15.70
CA LYS A 463 -14.30 6.83 16.58
C LYS A 463 -13.91 5.56 15.81
N LYS A 464 -14.38 5.38 14.57
CA LYS A 464 -14.01 4.25 13.71
C LYS A 464 -12.49 4.26 13.45
N TYR A 465 -11.93 5.43 13.17
CA TYR A 465 -10.49 5.60 12.90
C TYR A 465 -9.64 5.30 14.14
N ILE A 466 -10.06 5.83 15.30
CA ILE A 466 -9.41 5.59 16.58
C ILE A 466 -9.41 4.09 16.93
N ASN A 467 -10.55 3.42 16.76
CA ASN A 467 -10.68 1.98 16.97
C ASN A 467 -9.69 1.20 16.11
N SER A 468 -9.59 1.53 14.81
CA SER A 468 -8.62 0.90 13.91
C SER A 468 -7.19 1.01 14.38
N VAL A 469 -6.78 2.16 14.94
CA VAL A 469 -5.42 2.33 15.48
C VAL A 469 -5.22 1.53 16.76
N MET A 470 -6.22 1.47 17.65
CA MET A 470 -6.14 0.64 18.85
C MET A 470 -5.99 -0.84 18.51
N CYS A 471 -6.80 -1.33 17.56
CA CYS A 471 -6.73 -2.69 17.05
C CYS A 471 -5.37 -2.99 16.42
N MET A 472 -4.84 -2.07 15.59
CA MET A 472 -3.52 -2.19 14.98
C MET A 472 -2.41 -2.31 16.03
N ARG A 473 -2.44 -1.48 17.08
CA ARG A 473 -1.47 -1.53 18.18
C ARG A 473 -1.47 -2.90 18.86
N ARG A 474 -2.66 -3.40 19.23
CA ARG A 474 -2.81 -4.71 19.89
C ARG A 474 -2.36 -5.85 18.99
N LEU A 475 -2.75 -5.80 17.72
CA LEU A 475 -2.34 -6.78 16.71
C LEU A 475 -0.81 -6.82 16.56
N LEU A 476 -0.15 -5.67 16.45
CA LEU A 476 1.30 -5.61 16.30
C LEU A 476 2.03 -6.16 17.53
N HIS A 477 1.56 -5.87 18.75
CA HIS A 477 2.12 -6.49 19.97
C HIS A 477 2.06 -8.02 19.89
N ALA A 478 0.89 -8.60 19.59
CA ALA A 478 0.76 -10.04 19.52
C ALA A 478 1.56 -10.68 18.38
N LEU A 479 1.58 -10.07 17.19
CA LEU A 479 2.37 -10.60 16.06
C LEU A 479 3.88 -10.53 16.33
N CYS A 480 4.35 -9.55 17.10
CA CYS A 480 5.75 -9.47 17.52
C CYS A 480 6.15 -10.53 18.56
N GLU A 481 5.19 -11.23 19.18
CA GLU A 481 5.46 -12.34 20.11
C GLU A 481 5.41 -13.72 19.42
N VAL A 482 4.92 -13.78 18.18
CA VAL A 482 4.81 -15.05 17.43
C VAL A 482 6.21 -15.51 16.99
N VAL A 483 6.58 -16.70 17.45
CA VAL A 483 7.80 -17.40 17.04
C VAL A 483 7.49 -18.26 15.81
N GLY A 484 8.21 -18.04 14.71
CA GLY A 484 8.04 -18.81 13.49
C GLY A 484 8.60 -20.23 13.57
N PRO A 485 8.34 -21.09 12.56
CA PRO A 485 8.80 -22.48 12.52
C PRO A 485 10.33 -22.63 12.60
N GLN A 486 11.06 -21.62 12.13
CA GLN A 486 12.53 -21.56 12.15
C GLN A 486 13.08 -20.87 13.41
N GLY A 487 12.26 -20.62 14.43
CA GLY A 487 12.64 -19.93 15.66
C GLY A 487 12.79 -18.41 15.54
N ALA A 488 12.68 -17.85 14.34
CA ALA A 488 12.76 -16.41 14.12
C ALA A 488 11.46 -15.68 14.48
N VAL A 489 11.61 -14.49 15.05
CA VAL A 489 10.52 -13.56 15.38
C VAL A 489 10.62 -12.35 14.45
N GLY A 490 9.47 -11.85 14.00
CA GLY A 490 9.39 -10.59 13.28
C GLY A 490 8.14 -10.46 12.42
N VAL A 491 7.64 -9.23 12.33
CA VAL A 491 6.51 -8.86 11.48
C VAL A 491 6.92 -7.71 10.56
N ASP A 492 6.65 -7.85 9.26
CA ASP A 492 6.76 -6.76 8.30
C ASP A 492 5.33 -6.33 7.90
N LEU A 493 5.09 -5.02 7.80
CA LEU A 493 3.81 -4.49 7.31
C LEU A 493 3.93 -4.26 5.80
N LEU A 494 2.96 -4.76 5.03
CA LEU A 494 2.91 -4.68 3.58
C LEU A 494 1.58 -4.10 3.11
N LYS A 495 1.66 -3.06 2.28
CA LYS A 495 0.51 -2.44 1.64
C LYS A 495 0.04 -3.30 0.47
N ILE A 496 -1.24 -3.67 0.50
CA ILE A 496 -1.88 -4.54 -0.49
C ILE A 496 -1.80 -3.94 -1.89
N GLU A 497 -2.03 -2.63 -2.05
CA GLU A 497 -1.99 -2.00 -3.36
C GLU A 497 -0.59 -2.07 -3.98
N SER A 498 0.46 -1.78 -3.21
CA SER A 498 1.85 -1.88 -3.68
C SER A 498 2.25 -3.31 -4.00
N LEU A 499 1.73 -4.29 -3.26
CA LEU A 499 1.92 -5.71 -3.55
C LEU A 499 1.21 -6.13 -4.85
N ASN A 500 0.01 -5.60 -5.09
CA ASN A 500 -0.80 -5.87 -6.26
C ASN A 500 -0.21 -5.27 -7.54
N GLU A 501 0.60 -4.21 -7.43
CA GLU A 501 1.34 -3.61 -8.56
C GLU A 501 2.52 -4.47 -9.05
N LEU A 502 2.97 -5.46 -8.27
CA LEU A 502 3.96 -6.43 -8.70
C LEU A 502 3.34 -7.44 -9.68
N GLU A 503 4.14 -7.93 -10.62
CA GLU A 503 3.74 -9.07 -11.45
C GLU A 503 3.48 -10.31 -10.58
N ALA A 504 2.56 -11.18 -11.01
CA ALA A 504 2.13 -12.32 -10.20
C ALA A 504 3.31 -13.20 -9.77
N THR A 505 4.16 -13.63 -10.70
CA THR A 505 5.34 -14.47 -10.41
C THR A 505 6.27 -13.82 -9.38
N THR A 506 6.55 -12.53 -9.55
CA THR A 506 7.36 -11.73 -8.62
C THR A 506 6.71 -11.64 -7.24
N ARG A 507 5.40 -11.39 -7.19
CA ARG A 507 4.62 -11.30 -5.95
C ARG A 507 4.75 -12.59 -5.13
N TYR A 508 4.48 -13.74 -5.74
CA TYR A 508 4.60 -15.04 -5.05
C TYR A 508 6.04 -15.37 -4.67
N SER A 509 7.02 -15.02 -5.50
CA SER A 509 8.44 -15.29 -5.22
C SER A 509 8.96 -14.47 -4.04
N VAL A 510 8.66 -13.17 -4.00
CA VAL A 510 9.04 -12.27 -2.90
C VAL A 510 8.34 -12.69 -1.61
N LEU A 511 7.04 -12.98 -1.67
CA LEU A 511 6.28 -13.39 -0.49
C LEU A 511 6.77 -14.73 0.06
N GLY A 512 6.83 -15.77 -0.79
CA GLY A 512 7.19 -17.13 -0.39
C GLY A 512 8.63 -17.27 0.10
N ARG A 513 9.54 -16.40 -0.36
CA ARG A 513 10.92 -16.34 0.14
C ARG A 513 10.98 -15.77 1.56
N ASN A 514 10.29 -14.65 1.80
CA ASN A 514 10.51 -13.82 2.99
C ASN A 514 9.56 -14.13 4.14
N TYR A 515 8.39 -14.72 3.87
CA TYR A 515 7.33 -14.90 4.87
C TYR A 515 6.82 -16.33 4.94
N TRP A 516 6.42 -16.74 6.15
CA TRP A 516 5.82 -18.05 6.41
C TRP A 516 4.33 -17.97 6.77
N ALA A 517 3.83 -16.81 7.19
CA ALA A 517 2.41 -16.54 7.41
C ALA A 517 2.04 -15.12 6.96
N TYR A 518 0.80 -14.97 6.51
CA TYR A 518 0.24 -13.73 5.97
C TYR A 518 -1.04 -13.42 6.73
N VAL A 519 -1.04 -12.36 7.53
CA VAL A 519 -2.20 -11.93 8.31
C VAL A 519 -2.79 -10.69 7.63
N ILE A 520 -4.06 -10.76 7.25
CA ILE A 520 -4.73 -9.68 6.52
C ILE A 520 -5.65 -8.93 7.49
N THR A 521 -5.63 -7.60 7.43
CA THR A 521 -6.57 -6.77 8.18
C THR A 521 -7.98 -6.87 7.59
N SER A 522 -9.02 -6.61 8.38
CA SER A 522 -10.41 -6.61 7.92
C SER A 522 -11.21 -5.50 8.61
N PRO A 523 -12.10 -4.78 7.90
CA PRO A 523 -12.33 -4.85 6.46
C PRO A 523 -11.13 -4.29 5.66
N VAL A 524 -11.02 -4.69 4.39
CA VAL A 524 -10.07 -4.13 3.42
C VAL A 524 -10.82 -3.67 2.18
N SER A 525 -10.48 -2.49 1.67
CA SER A 525 -11.02 -1.92 0.43
C SER A 525 -10.51 -2.63 -0.82
N ALA A 526 -9.34 -3.27 -0.73
CA ALA A 526 -8.75 -4.07 -1.79
C ALA A 526 -8.25 -5.41 -1.23
N ALA A 527 -8.66 -6.52 -1.86
CA ALA A 527 -8.09 -7.82 -1.55
C ALA A 527 -6.68 -7.96 -2.16
N PRO A 528 -5.74 -8.62 -1.47
CA PRO A 528 -4.47 -8.98 -2.09
C PRO A 528 -4.72 -10.01 -3.20
N LEU A 529 -4.05 -9.79 -4.33
CA LEU A 529 -4.08 -10.64 -5.51
C LEU A 529 -3.20 -11.89 -5.29
N ILE A 530 -3.44 -12.60 -4.20
CA ILE A 530 -2.82 -13.86 -3.81
C ILE A 530 -3.92 -14.87 -3.52
N ASP A 531 -3.59 -16.16 -3.52
CA ASP A 531 -4.56 -17.22 -3.29
C ASP A 531 -3.97 -18.34 -2.41
N VAL A 532 -4.69 -19.46 -2.38
CA VAL A 532 -4.36 -20.67 -1.60
C VAL A 532 -3.14 -21.43 -2.12
N GLU A 533 -2.46 -20.96 -3.18
CA GLU A 533 -1.12 -21.46 -3.55
C GLU A 533 -0.09 -21.09 -2.48
N LEU A 534 -0.23 -19.93 -1.83
CA LEU A 534 0.52 -19.61 -0.62
C LEU A 534 -0.12 -20.33 0.57
N SER A 535 0.73 -20.92 1.40
CA SER A 535 0.30 -21.50 2.67
C SER A 535 0.25 -20.42 3.77
N CYS A 536 -0.61 -20.63 4.76
CA CYS A 536 -0.76 -19.80 5.95
C CYS A 536 -1.25 -18.37 5.64
N VAL A 537 -2.19 -18.24 4.70
CA VAL A 537 -2.82 -16.96 4.35
C VAL A 537 -4.12 -16.78 5.13
N TYR A 538 -4.06 -15.95 6.17
CA TYR A 538 -5.16 -15.68 7.08
C TYR A 538 -5.89 -14.38 6.72
N GLY A 539 -6.99 -14.52 5.98
CA GLY A 539 -7.97 -13.46 5.75
C GLY A 539 -8.52 -13.43 4.33
N SER A 540 -9.12 -12.30 3.95
CA SER A 540 -9.75 -12.10 2.64
C SER A 540 -8.70 -12.07 1.53
N THR A 541 -8.85 -12.93 0.54
CA THR A 541 -8.01 -12.96 -0.67
C THR A 541 -8.88 -12.87 -1.91
N VAL A 542 -8.29 -12.84 -3.10
CA VAL A 542 -9.09 -12.94 -4.33
C VAL A 542 -9.89 -14.25 -4.42
N SER A 543 -9.48 -15.32 -3.72
CA SER A 543 -10.30 -16.54 -3.61
C SER A 543 -11.40 -16.47 -2.57
N PHE A 544 -11.28 -15.54 -1.61
CA PHE A 544 -12.15 -15.39 -0.45
C PHE A 544 -12.54 -13.94 -0.22
N MET A 545 -13.07 -13.28 -1.25
CA MET A 545 -13.56 -11.92 -1.09
C MET A 545 -14.83 -11.92 -0.23
N THR A 546 -14.80 -11.15 0.85
CA THR A 546 -15.99 -10.81 1.63
C THR A 546 -17.02 -10.17 0.70
N SER A 547 -18.04 -10.94 0.35
CA SER A 547 -19.07 -10.60 -0.62
C SER A 547 -20.40 -11.23 -0.21
N PRO A 548 -21.54 -10.69 -0.68
CA PRO A 548 -22.85 -11.29 -0.45
C PRO A 548 -22.91 -12.78 -0.82
N TRP A 549 -22.13 -13.21 -1.83
CA TRP A 549 -22.02 -14.60 -2.23
C TRP A 549 -21.54 -15.52 -1.11
N MET A 550 -20.61 -15.06 -0.27
CA MET A 550 -20.10 -15.85 0.86
C MET A 550 -21.19 -16.06 1.93
N LEU A 551 -22.04 -15.04 2.15
CA LEU A 551 -23.20 -15.14 3.04
C LEU A 551 -24.26 -16.06 2.46
N LEU A 552 -24.62 -15.91 1.19
CA LEU A 552 -25.58 -16.81 0.53
C LEU A 552 -25.08 -18.27 0.51
N PHE A 553 -23.78 -18.48 0.33
CA PHE A 553 -23.15 -19.79 0.44
C PHE A 553 -23.31 -20.38 1.85
N LEU A 554 -23.03 -19.58 2.89
CA LEU A 554 -23.23 -19.97 4.28
C LEU A 554 -24.71 -20.32 4.54
N TYR A 555 -25.63 -19.46 4.14
CA TYR A 555 -27.06 -19.65 4.37
C TYR A 555 -27.58 -20.91 3.67
N THR A 556 -27.12 -21.16 2.44
CA THR A 556 -27.47 -22.36 1.68
C THR A 556 -26.93 -23.63 2.35
N LYS A 557 -25.73 -23.57 2.93
CA LYS A 557 -25.14 -24.70 3.67
C LYS A 557 -25.86 -25.00 4.96
N LEU A 558 -26.23 -23.96 5.72
CA LEU A 558 -26.92 -24.12 7.00
C LEU A 558 -28.43 -24.33 6.85
N GLN A 559 -28.99 -24.04 5.66
CA GLN A 559 -30.43 -23.91 5.43
C GLN A 559 -31.10 -23.00 6.46
N ARG A 560 -30.37 -21.95 6.84
CA ARG A 560 -30.74 -20.99 7.86
C ARG A 560 -30.04 -19.68 7.58
N GLY A 561 -30.78 -18.59 7.60
CA GLY A 561 -30.28 -17.23 7.44
C GLY A 561 -31.45 -16.24 7.46
N PRO A 562 -31.15 -14.94 7.44
CA PRO A 562 -32.19 -13.94 7.23
C PRO A 562 -32.72 -14.08 5.79
N PRO A 563 -34.04 -13.97 5.56
CA PRO A 563 -34.56 -13.86 4.21
C PRO A 563 -33.84 -12.73 3.47
N SER A 564 -33.33 -13.02 2.27
CA SER A 564 -32.37 -12.15 1.57
C SER A 564 -32.68 -12.06 0.09
N LEU A 565 -32.33 -10.92 -0.52
CA LEU A 565 -32.51 -10.63 -1.93
C LEU A 565 -31.24 -9.96 -2.47
N LEU A 566 -30.67 -10.51 -3.54
CA LEU A 566 -29.55 -9.89 -4.25
C LEU A 566 -30.04 -9.37 -5.60
N LEU A 567 -29.98 -8.05 -5.75
CA LEU A 567 -30.51 -7.31 -6.89
C LEU A 567 -29.39 -6.88 -7.84
N PRO A 568 -29.45 -7.25 -9.13
CA PRO A 568 -28.49 -6.77 -10.12
C PRO A 568 -28.65 -5.27 -10.42
N PHE A 569 -27.67 -4.71 -11.11
CA PHE A 569 -27.73 -3.32 -11.57
C PHE A 569 -28.93 -3.13 -12.52
N GLY A 570 -29.71 -2.07 -12.27
CA GLY A 570 -30.86 -1.69 -13.09
C GLY A 570 -32.16 -2.43 -12.76
N THR A 571 -32.19 -3.30 -11.74
CA THR A 571 -33.44 -3.93 -11.30
C THR A 571 -34.42 -2.89 -10.77
N LEU A 572 -35.67 -2.97 -11.25
CA LEU A 572 -36.78 -2.16 -10.77
C LEU A 572 -37.81 -3.09 -10.14
N LEU A 573 -38.01 -2.99 -8.83
CA LEU A 573 -39.05 -3.71 -8.12
C LEU A 573 -40.33 -2.87 -8.00
N HIS A 574 -41.44 -3.38 -8.50
CA HIS A 574 -42.80 -2.89 -8.29
C HIS A 574 -43.40 -3.32 -6.95
N ARG A 575 -42.97 -4.44 -6.38
CA ARG A 575 -43.39 -4.92 -5.05
C ARG A 575 -42.34 -5.77 -4.38
N TRP A 576 -42.42 -5.90 -3.06
CA TRP A 576 -41.58 -6.85 -2.35
C TRP A 576 -41.99 -8.30 -2.63
N PRO A 577 -41.03 -9.24 -2.72
CA PRO A 577 -41.34 -10.66 -2.77
C PRO A 577 -42.18 -11.12 -1.57
N PRO A 578 -43.09 -12.09 -1.73
CA PRO A 578 -43.95 -12.57 -0.64
C PRO A 578 -43.18 -12.98 0.61
N PHE A 579 -42.02 -13.64 0.47
CA PHE A 579 -41.23 -14.08 1.62
C PHE A 579 -40.69 -12.92 2.50
N LEU A 580 -40.67 -11.67 2.00
CA LEU A 580 -40.38 -10.46 2.78
C LEU A 580 -41.66 -9.75 3.21
N ASP A 581 -42.68 -9.77 2.35
CA ASP A 581 -43.95 -9.06 2.52
C ASP A 581 -45.03 -9.87 3.23
N GLU A 582 -44.72 -11.09 3.67
CA GLU A 582 -45.61 -11.96 4.45
C GLU A 582 -45.88 -11.29 5.80
N LEU A 583 -46.86 -10.38 5.76
CA LEU A 583 -47.86 -10.09 6.77
C LEU A 583 -48.46 -11.43 7.21
N GLU A 584 -47.70 -12.22 7.96
CA GLU A 584 -48.27 -13.34 8.69
C GLU A 584 -49.39 -12.76 9.55
N GLU A 585 -50.61 -13.15 9.22
CA GLU A 585 -51.79 -12.93 10.04
C GLU A 585 -51.42 -13.33 11.47
N ALA A 586 -51.68 -12.44 12.43
CA ALA A 586 -51.39 -12.69 13.84
C ALA A 586 -51.90 -14.10 14.19
N PRO A 587 -51.08 -14.94 14.85
CA PRO A 587 -51.46 -16.33 15.08
C PRO A 587 -52.84 -16.37 15.74
N GLU A 588 -53.80 -17.03 15.10
CA GLU A 588 -55.19 -17.15 15.57
C GLU A 588 -55.32 -17.84 16.96
N SER A 589 -54.20 -18.16 17.62
CA SER A 589 -54.10 -18.98 18.83
C SER A 589 -53.70 -18.24 20.12
N GLU A 590 -53.76 -16.91 20.18
CA GLU A 590 -53.71 -16.16 21.46
C GLU A 590 -55.02 -15.40 21.78
N THR A 591 -56.17 -15.99 21.42
CA THR A 591 -57.49 -15.55 21.90
C THR A 591 -57.79 -15.92 23.36
N SER A 592 -56.77 -16.16 24.18
CA SER A 592 -56.88 -16.11 25.65
C SER A 592 -56.18 -14.87 26.20
N ALA A 593 -56.68 -13.69 25.83
CA ALA A 593 -56.31 -12.45 26.49
C ALA A 593 -56.76 -12.51 27.96
N ALA A 594 -55.83 -12.88 28.85
CA ALA A 594 -55.86 -12.40 30.22
C ALA A 594 -55.93 -10.87 30.16
N ALA A 595 -56.81 -10.26 30.95
CA ALA A 595 -57.07 -8.82 30.94
C ALA A 595 -55.77 -8.02 31.12
N GLY A 596 -55.17 -7.58 30.01
CA GLY A 596 -53.89 -6.88 29.99
C GLY A 596 -52.96 -7.19 28.80
N SER A 597 -53.18 -8.24 28.01
CA SER A 597 -52.27 -8.55 26.89
C SER A 597 -52.46 -7.62 25.69
N THR A 598 -51.33 -7.13 25.17
CA THR A 598 -51.18 -6.30 23.98
C THR A 598 -51.60 -7.05 22.72
N VAL A 599 -52.53 -6.50 21.93
CA VAL A 599 -53.00 -7.13 20.69
C VAL A 599 -52.00 -6.83 19.57
N VAL A 600 -51.35 -7.88 19.05
CA VAL A 600 -50.47 -7.79 17.88
C VAL A 600 -51.31 -7.78 16.61
N VAL A 601 -51.13 -6.77 15.76
CA VAL A 601 -51.90 -6.51 14.53
C VAL A 601 -51.08 -6.70 13.25
N GLY A 602 -49.78 -7.01 13.38
CA GLY A 602 -48.87 -7.25 12.27
C GLY A 602 -47.42 -7.11 12.72
N TYR A 603 -46.51 -6.94 11.76
CA TYR A 603 -45.08 -6.74 12.03
C TYR A 603 -44.52 -5.57 11.23
N SER A 604 -43.64 -4.79 11.86
CA SER A 604 -42.74 -3.86 11.21
C SER A 604 -41.45 -4.61 10.85
N VAL A 605 -41.12 -4.65 9.57
CA VAL A 605 -39.98 -5.38 9.05
C VAL A 605 -38.84 -4.42 8.76
N LEU A 606 -37.69 -4.66 9.38
CA LEU A 606 -36.47 -3.88 9.18
C LEU A 606 -35.56 -4.59 8.17
N LEU A 607 -35.18 -3.86 7.13
CA LEU A 607 -34.30 -4.31 6.06
C LEU A 607 -32.91 -3.70 6.22
N ARG A 608 -31.88 -4.54 6.13
CA ARG A 608 -30.47 -4.17 5.97
C ARG A 608 -30.15 -4.16 4.49
N GLN A 609 -29.80 -2.99 3.94
CA GLN A 609 -29.47 -2.82 2.53
C GLN A 609 -27.99 -2.47 2.40
N GLN A 610 -27.26 -3.24 1.58
CA GLN A 610 -25.84 -3.06 1.32
C GLN A 610 -25.61 -2.91 -0.17
N THR A 611 -25.29 -1.69 -0.59
CA THR A 611 -24.90 -1.40 -1.97
C THR A 611 -23.52 -1.96 -2.26
N MET A 612 -23.33 -2.58 -3.43
CA MET A 612 -22.05 -3.17 -3.82
C MET A 612 -21.12 -2.15 -4.50
N THR A 613 -20.91 -0.97 -3.88
CA THR A 613 -19.93 0.04 -4.32
C THR A 613 -18.80 0.20 -3.30
N LEU A 614 -17.65 0.73 -3.75
CA LEU A 614 -16.56 1.10 -2.83
C LEU A 614 -17.10 2.08 -1.78
N ASP A 615 -16.80 1.78 -0.51
CA ASP A 615 -17.16 2.57 0.67
C ASP A 615 -18.67 2.73 0.93
N ALA A 616 -19.52 1.87 0.34
CA ALA A 616 -20.94 1.87 0.62
C ALA A 616 -21.22 1.53 2.09
N GLU A 617 -21.83 2.47 2.81
CA GLU A 617 -22.35 2.19 4.14
C GLU A 617 -23.63 1.36 4.06
N VAL A 618 -23.81 0.49 5.05
CA VAL A 618 -25.03 -0.31 5.22
C VAL A 618 -26.14 0.60 5.72
N THR A 619 -27.29 0.57 5.06
CA THR A 619 -28.47 1.33 5.45
C THR A 619 -29.54 0.42 6.04
N TYR A 620 -30.25 0.94 7.04
CA TYR A 620 -31.36 0.25 7.69
C TYR A 620 -32.64 1.00 7.35
N THR A 621 -33.62 0.31 6.79
CA THR A 621 -34.87 0.92 6.32
C THR A 621 -36.06 0.02 6.59
N ASP A 622 -37.24 0.62 6.80
CA ASP A 622 -38.48 -0.12 6.96
C ASP A 622 -38.96 -0.64 5.60
N LEU A 623 -39.45 -1.89 5.57
CA LEU A 623 -39.96 -2.52 4.33
C LEU A 623 -41.07 -1.67 3.67
N SER A 624 -41.95 -1.08 4.47
CA SER A 624 -43.11 -0.32 3.98
C SER A 624 -42.78 0.99 3.25
N SER A 625 -41.57 1.53 3.43
CA SER A 625 -41.17 2.85 2.88
C SER A 625 -39.92 2.82 2.00
N SER A 626 -39.28 1.66 1.87
CA SER A 626 -37.94 1.55 1.27
C SER A 626 -37.90 1.20 -0.22
N LEU A 627 -39.00 0.75 -0.81
CA LEU A 627 -39.02 0.28 -2.20
C LEU A 627 -38.58 1.35 -3.22
N LEU A 628 -39.02 2.60 -3.03
CA LEU A 628 -38.67 3.71 -3.92
C LEU A 628 -37.18 4.06 -3.84
N LEU A 629 -36.63 4.09 -2.61
CA LEU A 629 -35.21 4.35 -2.39
C LEU A 629 -34.35 3.21 -2.95
N LEU A 630 -34.77 1.97 -2.76
CA LEU A 630 -34.08 0.80 -3.28
C LEU A 630 -33.95 0.87 -4.81
N ASN A 631 -35.04 1.19 -5.53
CA ASN A 631 -35.05 1.33 -6.98
C ASN A 631 -34.13 2.45 -7.49
N GLU A 632 -33.96 3.51 -6.73
CA GLU A 632 -33.00 4.57 -7.05
C GLU A 632 -31.56 4.07 -6.90
N VAL A 633 -31.27 3.32 -5.82
CA VAL A 633 -29.93 2.77 -5.58
C VAL A 633 -29.57 1.71 -6.63
N THR A 634 -30.49 0.79 -6.95
CA THR A 634 -30.26 -0.28 -7.96
C THR A 634 -29.97 0.27 -9.34
N SER A 635 -30.45 1.48 -9.67
CA SER A 635 -30.13 2.17 -10.93
C SER A 635 -28.65 2.57 -11.07
N THR A 636 -27.91 2.57 -9.95
CA THR A 636 -26.49 2.97 -9.91
C THR A 636 -25.55 1.82 -9.52
N ALA A 637 -26.04 0.83 -8.77
CA ALA A 637 -25.24 -0.30 -8.33
C ALA A 637 -26.10 -1.50 -7.89
N PRO A 638 -25.58 -2.75 -7.94
CA PRO A 638 -26.24 -3.89 -7.33
C PRO A 638 -26.43 -3.72 -5.81
N VAL A 639 -27.50 -4.29 -5.26
CA VAL A 639 -27.86 -4.16 -3.84
C VAL A 639 -28.15 -5.51 -3.22
N PHE A 640 -27.57 -5.78 -2.05
CA PHE A 640 -27.93 -6.93 -1.22
C PHE A 640 -28.84 -6.50 -0.07
N VAL A 641 -30.03 -7.09 -0.01
CA VAL A 641 -31.07 -6.78 0.98
C VAL A 641 -31.25 -8.00 1.89
N GLN A 642 -31.31 -7.77 3.20
CA GLN A 642 -31.53 -8.82 4.21
C GLN A 642 -32.61 -8.36 5.18
N GLN A 643 -33.55 -9.24 5.53
CA GLN A 643 -34.53 -9.00 6.58
C GLN A 643 -33.91 -9.28 7.95
N VAL A 644 -33.60 -8.24 8.71
CA VAL A 644 -32.82 -8.36 9.95
C VAL A 644 -33.64 -8.28 11.23
N ALA A 645 -34.84 -7.70 11.19
CA ALA A 645 -35.78 -7.72 12.30
C ALA A 645 -37.24 -7.78 11.84
N ARG A 646 -38.07 -8.48 12.63
CA ARG A 646 -39.54 -8.42 12.59
C ARG A 646 -40.01 -7.97 13.97
N ILE A 647 -40.52 -6.75 14.08
CA ILE A 647 -40.97 -6.15 15.34
C ILE A 647 -42.50 -6.18 15.39
N PRO A 648 -43.12 -6.76 16.44
CA PRO A 648 -44.58 -6.77 16.55
C PRO A 648 -45.17 -5.35 16.52
N LEU A 649 -46.21 -5.15 15.73
CA LEU A 649 -47.04 -3.95 15.74
C LEU A 649 -48.18 -4.16 16.72
N VAL A 650 -48.30 -3.27 17.69
CA VAL A 650 -49.24 -3.40 18.80
C VAL A 650 -50.33 -2.34 18.71
N LEU A 651 -51.59 -2.74 18.87
CA LEU A 651 -52.70 -1.83 19.02
C LEU A 651 -52.68 -1.22 20.44
N ARG A 652 -52.40 0.08 20.53
CA ARG A 652 -52.42 0.83 21.78
C ARG A 652 -53.84 1.15 22.20
N LYS A 653 -54.01 1.48 23.49
CA LYS A 653 -55.32 1.82 24.10
C LYS A 653 -56.02 3.02 23.44
N ASP A 654 -55.27 3.89 22.78
CA ASP A 654 -55.78 5.05 22.04
C ASP A 654 -56.19 4.72 20.59
N GLY A 655 -56.10 3.46 20.18
CA GLY A 655 -56.39 2.99 18.82
C GLY A 655 -55.25 3.17 17.83
N SER A 656 -54.11 3.75 18.24
CA SER A 656 -52.92 3.83 17.38
C SER A 656 -52.21 2.49 17.29
N VAL A 657 -51.61 2.20 16.13
CA VAL A 657 -50.75 1.03 15.92
C VAL A 657 -49.30 1.51 15.89
N ALA A 658 -48.46 0.92 16.73
CA ALA A 658 -47.04 1.25 16.78
C ALA A 658 -46.20 0.00 17.04
N ALA A 659 -44.94 0.02 16.61
CA ALA A 659 -43.99 -1.02 16.95
C ALA A 659 -43.86 -1.18 18.47
N ASP A 660 -43.75 -2.42 18.92
CA ASP A 660 -43.55 -2.74 20.33
C ASP A 660 -42.20 -2.17 20.80
N GLY A 661 -42.25 -1.21 21.72
CA GLY A 661 -41.07 -0.54 22.25
C GLY A 661 -40.19 -1.45 23.12
N ALA A 662 -40.70 -2.61 23.57
CA ALA A 662 -39.92 -3.60 24.29
C ALA A 662 -38.92 -4.32 23.38
N TYR A 663 -39.19 -4.37 22.07
CA TYR A 663 -38.31 -5.01 21.09
C TYR A 663 -37.24 -4.04 20.62
N GLN A 664 -36.00 -4.52 20.62
CA GLN A 664 -34.84 -3.78 20.14
C GLN A 664 -34.03 -4.69 19.23
N HIS A 665 -33.32 -4.08 18.30
CA HIS A 665 -32.47 -4.74 17.31
C HIS A 665 -31.07 -4.17 17.42
N LEU A 666 -30.07 -5.06 17.47
CA LEU A 666 -28.66 -4.69 17.58
C LEU A 666 -27.79 -5.58 16.69
N GLU A 667 -26.57 -5.11 16.45
CA GLU A 667 -25.50 -5.91 15.85
C GLU A 667 -24.34 -6.09 16.82
N VAL A 668 -23.67 -7.23 16.72
CA VAL A 668 -22.46 -7.54 17.48
C VAL A 668 -21.49 -8.36 16.62
N THR A 669 -20.22 -8.00 16.66
CA THR A 669 -19.16 -8.70 15.93
C THR A 669 -18.42 -9.64 16.86
N VAL A 670 -18.26 -10.90 16.45
CA VAL A 670 -17.70 -11.97 17.28
C VAL A 670 -16.65 -12.77 16.51
N PRO A 671 -15.42 -12.94 17.05
CA PRO A 671 -14.39 -13.75 16.42
C PRO A 671 -14.77 -15.22 16.29
N PHE A 672 -14.25 -15.92 15.26
CA PHE A 672 -14.43 -17.37 15.10
C PHE A 672 -13.89 -18.18 16.29
N SER A 673 -12.86 -17.65 16.96
CA SER A 673 -12.19 -18.27 18.09
C SER A 673 -12.85 -17.99 19.44
N ALA A 674 -13.93 -17.20 19.48
CA ALA A 674 -14.58 -16.84 20.73
C ALA A 674 -15.17 -18.07 21.44
N SER A 675 -15.03 -18.12 22.75
CA SER A 675 -15.74 -19.08 23.61
C SER A 675 -17.18 -18.64 23.86
N GLN A 676 -18.03 -19.58 24.28
CA GLN A 676 -19.42 -19.31 24.63
C GLN A 676 -19.57 -18.17 25.64
N THR A 677 -18.72 -18.15 26.68
CA THR A 677 -18.74 -17.08 27.69
C THR A 677 -18.32 -15.73 27.11
N GLN A 678 -17.37 -15.69 26.17
CA GLN A 678 -16.95 -14.46 25.51
C GLN A 678 -18.05 -13.92 24.58
N LEU A 679 -18.72 -14.80 23.82
CA LEU A 679 -19.87 -14.45 22.98
C LEU A 679 -20.96 -13.76 23.82
N HIS A 680 -21.41 -14.38 24.91
CA HIS A 680 -22.48 -13.82 25.75
C HIS A 680 -22.07 -12.47 26.36
N ARG A 681 -20.82 -12.33 26.82
CA ARG A 681 -20.30 -11.05 27.32
C ARG A 681 -20.30 -9.95 26.27
N LEU A 682 -19.90 -10.23 25.03
CA LEU A 682 -19.93 -9.25 23.94
C LEU A 682 -21.36 -8.78 23.66
N VAL A 683 -22.32 -9.72 23.66
CA VAL A 683 -23.72 -9.41 23.39
C VAL A 683 -24.31 -8.57 24.51
N GLU A 684 -24.10 -8.97 25.77
CA GLU A 684 -24.55 -8.21 26.95
C GLU A 684 -23.91 -6.82 27.02
N SER A 685 -22.63 -6.70 26.63
CA SER A 685 -21.94 -5.40 26.55
C SER A 685 -22.53 -4.51 25.46
N SER A 686 -22.90 -5.08 24.30
CA SER A 686 -23.58 -4.36 23.22
C SER A 686 -24.96 -3.83 23.66
N ILE A 687 -25.72 -4.64 24.41
CA ILE A 687 -27.00 -4.22 24.99
C ILE A 687 -26.78 -3.14 26.05
N ALA A 688 -25.81 -3.30 26.96
CA ALA A 688 -25.50 -2.33 28.00
C ALA A 688 -25.10 -0.96 27.43
N ALA A 689 -24.34 -0.95 26.32
CA ALA A 689 -23.97 0.29 25.64
C ALA A 689 -25.18 1.06 25.06
N HIS A 690 -26.27 0.37 24.72
CA HIS A 690 -27.52 0.97 24.26
C HIS A 690 -28.44 1.42 25.42
N HIS A 691 -28.22 0.90 26.62
CA HIS A 691 -28.99 1.22 27.83
C HIS A 691 -28.06 1.76 28.94
N PRO A 692 -27.54 3.00 28.80
CA PRO A 692 -26.56 3.54 29.75
C PRO A 692 -27.08 3.71 31.17
N SER A 693 -28.40 3.64 31.39
CA SER A 693 -29.03 3.64 32.71
C SER A 693 -29.02 2.27 33.42
N ALA A 694 -28.79 1.18 32.68
CA ALA A 694 -28.74 -0.16 33.23
C ALA A 694 -27.39 -0.42 33.90
N THR A 695 -27.43 -0.93 35.14
CA THR A 695 -26.23 -1.29 35.91
C THR A 695 -25.74 -2.70 35.64
N ALA A 696 -26.64 -3.59 35.21
CA ALA A 696 -26.34 -4.93 34.74
C ALA A 696 -27.35 -5.34 33.67
N VAL A 697 -26.89 -6.15 32.72
CA VAL A 697 -27.72 -6.75 31.66
C VAL A 697 -27.62 -8.26 31.80
N THR A 698 -28.75 -8.95 31.65
CA THR A 698 -28.79 -10.41 31.55
C THR A 698 -29.62 -10.80 30.34
N LEU A 699 -28.99 -11.48 29.38
CA LEU A 699 -29.68 -11.98 28.19
C LEU A 699 -30.03 -13.47 28.37
N VAL A 700 -31.32 -13.78 28.28
CA VAL A 700 -31.82 -15.15 28.29
C VAL A 700 -31.88 -15.70 26.86
N ASP A 701 -30.91 -16.53 26.50
CA ASP A 701 -30.89 -17.35 25.28
C ASP A 701 -31.26 -18.80 25.62
N ARG A 702 -32.57 -19.11 25.64
CA ARG A 702 -33.12 -20.39 26.17
C ARG A 702 -32.60 -21.65 25.45
N GLY A 703 -32.02 -21.52 24.26
CA GLY A 703 -31.50 -22.63 23.47
C GLY A 703 -30.00 -22.50 23.15
N ASP A 704 -29.30 -21.52 23.72
CA ASP A 704 -27.93 -21.17 23.34
C ASP A 704 -27.79 -20.97 21.81
N THR A 705 -28.84 -20.36 21.25
CA THR A 705 -29.08 -20.16 19.82
C THR A 705 -27.95 -19.41 19.15
N MET A 706 -27.38 -18.39 19.82
CA MET A 706 -26.26 -17.63 19.25
C MET A 706 -24.98 -18.45 19.24
N TRP A 707 -24.73 -19.26 20.26
CA TRP A 707 -23.55 -20.12 20.31
C TRP A 707 -23.62 -21.21 19.25
N SER A 708 -24.77 -21.87 19.11
CA SER A 708 -24.97 -22.86 18.05
C SER A 708 -24.78 -22.23 16.67
N LEU A 709 -25.33 -21.02 16.47
CA LEU A 709 -25.19 -20.30 15.20
C LEU A 709 -23.73 -19.95 14.89
N LEU A 710 -22.94 -19.52 15.89
CA LEU A 710 -21.50 -19.30 15.74
C LEU A 710 -20.78 -20.60 15.38
N THR A 711 -20.96 -21.67 16.16
CA THR A 711 -20.24 -22.93 15.95
C THR A 711 -20.60 -23.59 14.63
N ASP A 712 -21.87 -23.58 14.26
CA ASP A 712 -22.37 -24.19 13.02
C ASP A 712 -21.87 -23.40 11.81
N SER A 713 -21.88 -22.07 11.88
CA SER A 713 -21.39 -21.21 10.79
C SER A 713 -19.87 -21.35 10.58
N VAL A 714 -19.11 -21.33 11.67
CA VAL A 714 -17.66 -21.57 11.62
C VAL A 714 -17.35 -22.98 11.10
N ALA A 715 -18.14 -23.99 11.50
CA ALA A 715 -17.97 -25.35 11.02
C ALA A 715 -18.33 -25.52 9.54
N ALA A 716 -19.45 -24.95 9.10
CA ALA A 716 -19.91 -25.01 7.72
C ALA A 716 -18.90 -24.42 6.73
N LEU A 717 -18.19 -23.37 7.14
CA LEU A 717 -17.15 -22.72 6.34
C LEU A 717 -15.72 -23.20 6.67
N ARG A 718 -15.57 -24.12 7.63
CA ARG A 718 -14.28 -24.70 8.06
C ARG A 718 -13.29 -23.65 8.59
N LEU A 719 -13.80 -22.65 9.31
CA LEU A 719 -13.03 -21.48 9.77
C LEU A 719 -12.47 -21.62 11.20
N GLN A 720 -12.47 -22.81 11.80
CA GLN A 720 -12.10 -23.02 13.21
C GLN A 720 -10.66 -22.61 13.55
N ASN A 721 -9.75 -22.75 12.58
CA ASN A 721 -8.34 -22.40 12.71
C ASN A 721 -7.99 -21.14 11.91
N SER A 722 -8.98 -20.36 11.47
CA SER A 722 -8.80 -19.16 10.66
C SER A 722 -8.90 -17.90 11.51
N LEU A 723 -8.31 -16.79 11.02
CA LEU A 723 -8.53 -15.46 11.60
C LEU A 723 -9.73 -14.80 10.92
N GLY A 724 -10.69 -14.36 11.72
CA GLY A 724 -11.88 -13.67 11.23
C GLY A 724 -12.98 -13.59 12.28
N TYR A 725 -14.11 -13.04 11.86
CA TYR A 725 -15.26 -12.76 12.70
C TYR A 725 -16.56 -12.87 11.93
N LEU A 726 -17.64 -13.12 12.65
CA LEU A 726 -19.01 -13.03 12.15
C LEU A 726 -19.68 -11.82 12.80
N THR A 727 -20.43 -11.06 12.02
CA THR A 727 -21.33 -10.04 12.56
C THR A 727 -22.71 -10.65 12.67
N PHE A 728 -23.21 -10.69 13.89
CA PHE A 728 -24.55 -11.14 14.22
C PHE A 728 -25.45 -9.93 14.28
N THR A 729 -26.63 -10.06 13.67
CA THR A 729 -27.76 -9.26 14.06
C THR A 729 -28.65 -10.06 15.00
N PHE A 730 -29.19 -9.41 16.02
CA PHE A 730 -30.12 -10.05 16.94
C PHE A 730 -31.23 -9.10 17.38
N THR A 731 -32.40 -9.68 17.59
CA THR A 731 -33.54 -9.01 18.20
C THR A 731 -33.77 -9.56 19.59
N TYR A 732 -34.01 -8.67 20.55
CA TYR A 732 -34.35 -9.04 21.91
C TYR A 732 -35.55 -8.25 22.39
N GLU A 733 -36.27 -8.84 23.34
CA GLU A 733 -37.36 -8.21 24.05
C GLU A 733 -36.92 -7.87 25.47
N GLN A 734 -37.18 -6.64 25.90
CA GLN A 734 -37.01 -6.22 27.29
C GLN A 734 -38.15 -6.77 28.14
N LEU A 735 -37.80 -7.61 29.10
CA LEU A 735 -38.73 -8.14 30.07
C LEU A 735 -38.85 -7.15 31.25
N GLY A 736 -40.03 -7.11 31.88
CA GLY A 736 -40.21 -6.38 33.13
C GLY A 736 -39.23 -6.86 34.20
N THR A 737 -38.87 -5.97 35.13
CA THR A 737 -38.00 -6.31 36.25
C THR A 737 -38.63 -7.46 37.06
N PRO A 738 -37.95 -8.61 37.21
CA PRO A 738 -38.50 -9.72 37.98
C PRO A 738 -38.63 -9.31 39.46
N ASP A 739 -39.64 -9.84 40.14
CA ASP A 739 -39.91 -9.54 41.55
C ASP A 739 -38.64 -9.73 42.42
N GLY A 740 -38.06 -8.63 42.89
CA GLY A 740 -36.86 -8.61 43.73
C GLY A 740 -35.57 -8.09 43.07
N ALA A 741 -35.56 -7.86 41.76
CA ALA A 741 -34.43 -7.22 41.07
C ALA A 741 -34.41 -5.71 41.31
N SER A 742 -33.20 -5.12 41.37
CA SER A 742 -33.09 -3.67 41.46
C SER A 742 -33.66 -3.02 40.19
N VAL A 743 -34.26 -1.83 40.30
CA VAL A 743 -34.85 -1.09 39.16
C VAL A 743 -33.82 -0.83 38.03
N ALA A 744 -32.52 -1.01 38.30
CA ALA A 744 -31.43 -0.80 37.36
C ALA A 744 -30.89 -2.07 36.68
N GLU A 745 -31.46 -3.26 36.93
CA GLU A 745 -31.10 -4.50 36.22
C GLU A 745 -32.02 -4.72 35.02
N LEU A 746 -31.42 -4.90 33.84
CA LEU A 746 -32.14 -5.12 32.59
C LEU A 746 -32.16 -6.61 32.23
N PHE A 747 -33.35 -7.19 32.19
CA PHE A 747 -33.56 -8.56 31.74
C PHE A 747 -34.06 -8.57 30.30
N CYS A 748 -33.34 -9.27 29.44
CA CYS A 748 -33.67 -9.36 28.02
C CYS A 748 -33.89 -10.82 27.62
N GLN A 749 -34.81 -11.08 26.69
CA GLN A 749 -34.98 -12.38 26.08
C GLN A 749 -34.61 -12.32 24.59
N LEU A 750 -33.74 -13.21 24.15
CA LEU A 750 -33.40 -13.35 22.72
C LEU A 750 -34.62 -13.84 21.94
N ARG A 751 -34.93 -13.17 20.82
CA ARG A 751 -36.07 -13.49 19.95
C ARG A 751 -35.62 -14.04 18.59
N ALA A 752 -34.64 -13.41 17.96
CA ALA A 752 -34.02 -13.93 16.75
C ALA A 752 -32.54 -13.54 16.68
N ALA A 753 -31.74 -14.33 15.97
CA ALA A 753 -30.34 -14.03 15.68
C ALA A 753 -29.94 -14.61 14.31
N TYR A 754 -29.20 -13.83 13.53
CA TYR A 754 -28.70 -14.21 12.21
C TYR A 754 -27.27 -13.70 12.00
N VAL A 755 -26.47 -14.42 11.22
CA VAL A 755 -25.21 -13.92 10.69
C VAL A 755 -25.52 -13.02 9.49
N VAL A 756 -25.10 -11.77 9.51
CA VAL A 756 -25.37 -10.79 8.44
C VAL A 756 -24.13 -10.32 7.71
N ASP A 757 -22.94 -10.55 8.28
CA ASP A 757 -21.67 -10.24 7.65
C ASP A 757 -20.56 -11.20 8.13
N ILE A 758 -19.54 -11.37 7.31
CA ILE A 758 -18.37 -12.21 7.58
C ILE A 758 -17.12 -11.39 7.27
N GLY A 759 -16.28 -11.19 8.29
CA GLY A 759 -14.95 -10.63 8.12
C GLY A 759 -13.90 -11.72 8.10
N LEU A 760 -13.10 -11.78 7.03
CA LEU A 760 -11.95 -12.67 6.95
C LEU A 760 -10.68 -11.86 7.16
N GLY A 761 -10.02 -12.08 8.30
CA GLY A 761 -8.87 -11.30 8.77
C GLY A 761 -9.10 -10.67 10.14
N VAL A 762 -8.20 -9.79 10.55
CA VAL A 762 -8.26 -9.16 11.88
C VAL A 762 -9.22 -7.96 11.88
N PRO A 763 -10.26 -7.92 12.73
CA PRO A 763 -11.22 -6.81 12.78
C PRO A 763 -10.56 -5.54 13.30
N LEU A 764 -10.25 -4.58 12.44
CA LEU A 764 -9.70 -3.29 12.87
C LEU A 764 -10.78 -2.34 13.37
N THR A 765 -12.01 -2.45 12.88
CA THR A 765 -13.11 -1.54 13.29
C THR A 765 -13.78 -1.92 14.61
N HIS A 766 -13.58 -3.15 15.10
CA HIS A 766 -14.27 -3.70 16.27
C HIS A 766 -13.27 -4.06 17.38
N VAL A 767 -13.09 -3.13 18.32
CA VAL A 767 -12.06 -3.23 19.39
C VAL A 767 -12.22 -4.51 20.22
N GLU A 768 -13.41 -4.76 20.77
CA GLU A 768 -13.64 -5.93 21.65
C GLU A 768 -13.43 -7.26 20.92
N ALA A 769 -13.87 -7.36 19.66
CA ALA A 769 -13.64 -8.53 18.83
C ALA A 769 -12.14 -8.70 18.50
N CYS A 770 -11.45 -7.59 18.22
CA CYS A 770 -10.02 -7.59 17.96
C CYS A 770 -9.25 -8.13 19.17
N GLU A 771 -9.56 -7.65 20.37
CA GLU A 771 -8.92 -8.09 21.62
C GLU A 771 -8.98 -9.60 21.80
N LEU A 772 -10.18 -10.16 21.67
CA LEU A 772 -10.39 -11.61 21.81
C LEU A 772 -9.71 -12.44 20.71
N LEU A 773 -9.64 -11.90 19.49
CA LEU A 773 -8.98 -12.57 18.37
C LEU A 773 -7.46 -12.54 18.52
N VAL A 774 -6.91 -11.40 18.96
CA VAL A 774 -5.48 -11.18 19.12
C VAL A 774 -4.89 -12.15 20.15
N ASP A 775 -5.58 -12.41 21.25
CA ASP A 775 -5.18 -13.41 22.25
C ASP A 775 -5.08 -14.84 21.68
N ALA A 776 -5.80 -15.14 20.61
CA ALA A 776 -5.78 -16.45 19.96
C ALA A 776 -4.66 -16.59 18.90
N ILE A 777 -4.02 -15.50 18.48
CA ILE A 777 -3.03 -15.48 17.38
C ILE A 777 -1.88 -16.49 17.62
N PRO A 778 -1.18 -16.51 18.78
CA PRO A 778 -0.06 -17.43 18.98
C PRO A 778 -0.45 -18.91 18.79
N ARG A 779 -1.67 -19.28 19.20
CA ARG A 779 -2.21 -20.64 19.00
C ARG A 779 -2.58 -20.89 17.55
N LEU A 780 -3.26 -19.94 16.90
CA LEU A 780 -3.76 -20.11 15.53
C LEU A 780 -2.62 -20.18 14.52
N LEU A 781 -1.54 -19.44 14.74
CA LEU A 781 -0.35 -19.45 13.89
C LEU A 781 0.63 -20.59 14.22
N SER A 782 0.32 -21.46 15.17
CA SER A 782 1.11 -22.68 15.41
C SER A 782 1.08 -23.61 14.20
N GLU A 783 2.11 -24.46 14.06
CA GLU A 783 2.28 -25.37 12.92
C GLU A 783 1.04 -26.25 12.69
N GLY A 784 0.57 -26.96 13.71
CA GLY A 784 -0.60 -27.86 13.58
C GLY A 784 -1.94 -27.15 13.36
N CYS A 785 -2.10 -25.89 13.78
CA CYS A 785 -3.27 -25.08 13.42
C CYS A 785 -3.17 -24.58 11.98
N SER A 786 -1.98 -24.17 11.56
CA SER A 786 -1.70 -23.66 10.22
C SER A 786 -1.92 -24.73 9.14
N GLU A 787 -1.50 -25.96 9.36
CA GLU A 787 -1.76 -27.07 8.43
C GLU A 787 -3.25 -27.33 8.24
N ARG A 788 -4.01 -27.36 9.35
CA ARG A 788 -5.47 -27.55 9.33
C ARG A 788 -6.18 -26.38 8.67
N HIS A 789 -5.72 -25.15 8.92
CA HIS A 789 -6.21 -23.96 8.23
C HIS A 789 -5.99 -24.10 6.72
N ASN A 790 -4.78 -24.44 6.28
CA ASN A 790 -4.47 -24.58 4.84
C ASN A 790 -5.34 -25.62 4.14
N ALA A 791 -5.53 -26.79 4.76
CA ALA A 791 -6.43 -27.82 4.23
C ALA A 791 -7.88 -27.33 4.15
N ALA A 792 -8.37 -26.73 5.24
CA ALA A 792 -9.72 -26.19 5.32
C ALA A 792 -10.00 -25.11 4.27
N MET A 793 -9.07 -24.17 4.07
CA MET A 793 -9.22 -23.11 3.07
C MET A 793 -9.28 -23.70 1.66
N ARG A 794 -8.44 -24.67 1.29
CA ARG A 794 -8.49 -25.30 -0.05
C ARG A 794 -9.82 -25.98 -0.32
N GLU A 795 -10.35 -26.72 0.66
CA GLU A 795 -11.67 -27.35 0.56
C GLU A 795 -12.78 -26.31 0.46
N CYS A 796 -12.73 -25.25 1.29
CA CYS A 796 -13.73 -24.19 1.26
C CYS A 796 -13.72 -23.42 -0.07
N VAL A 797 -12.56 -23.14 -0.69
CA VAL A 797 -12.48 -22.52 -2.03
C VAL A 797 -13.15 -23.44 -3.05
N ALA A 798 -12.87 -24.74 -3.00
CA ALA A 798 -13.42 -25.69 -3.96
C ALA A 798 -14.95 -25.76 -3.87
N GLU A 799 -15.50 -25.84 -2.66
CA GLU A 799 -16.94 -25.86 -2.41
C GLU A 799 -17.60 -24.51 -2.79
N PHE A 800 -16.96 -23.39 -2.45
CA PHE A 800 -17.46 -22.06 -2.83
C PHE A 800 -17.42 -21.82 -4.34
N GLY A 801 -16.38 -22.29 -5.03
CA GLY A 801 -16.31 -22.24 -6.49
C GLY A 801 -17.43 -23.03 -7.16
N ALA A 802 -17.74 -24.23 -6.65
CA ALA A 802 -18.87 -25.03 -7.14
C ALA A 802 -20.23 -24.34 -6.87
N PHE A 803 -20.36 -23.65 -5.73
CA PHE A 803 -21.53 -22.84 -5.44
C PHE A 803 -21.70 -21.67 -6.44
N LEU A 804 -20.63 -20.92 -6.70
CA LEU A 804 -20.64 -19.83 -7.68
C LEU A 804 -20.98 -20.33 -9.09
N GLU A 805 -20.44 -21.47 -9.52
CA GLU A 805 -20.77 -22.05 -10.83
C GLU A 805 -22.26 -22.41 -10.96
N ARG A 806 -22.92 -22.74 -9.85
CA ARG A 806 -24.33 -23.14 -9.85
C ARG A 806 -25.28 -21.95 -9.86
N TYR A 807 -24.94 -20.88 -9.13
CA TYR A 807 -25.86 -19.76 -8.87
C TYR A 807 -25.44 -18.44 -9.51
N SER A 808 -24.25 -18.39 -10.11
CA SER A 808 -23.75 -17.20 -10.84
C SER A 808 -23.39 -17.55 -12.27
N THR A 809 -23.34 -16.55 -13.13
CA THR A 809 -22.84 -16.68 -14.51
C THR A 809 -21.31 -16.80 -14.58
N LEU A 810 -20.59 -16.69 -13.45
CA LEU A 810 -19.14 -16.84 -13.39
C LEU A 810 -18.76 -18.32 -13.37
N THR A 811 -18.21 -18.82 -14.47
CA THR A 811 -17.63 -20.17 -14.51
C THR A 811 -16.28 -20.23 -13.75
N ARG A 812 -15.85 -21.42 -13.32
CA ARG A 812 -14.51 -21.64 -12.69
C ARG A 812 -13.37 -20.98 -13.45
N ALA A 813 -13.40 -21.09 -14.78
CA ALA A 813 -12.39 -20.54 -15.66
C ALA A 813 -12.37 -19.01 -15.64
N VAL A 814 -13.51 -18.35 -15.41
CA VAL A 814 -13.61 -16.89 -15.25
C VAL A 814 -13.08 -16.48 -13.88
N HIS A 815 -13.42 -17.21 -12.80
CA HIS A 815 -12.90 -16.93 -11.46
C HIS A 815 -11.37 -17.08 -11.39
N ALA A 816 -10.82 -18.13 -11.98
CA ALA A 816 -9.37 -18.33 -12.10
C ALA A 816 -8.69 -17.32 -13.05
N LYS A 817 -9.44 -16.69 -13.97
CA LYS A 817 -8.92 -15.60 -14.82
C LYS A 817 -9.04 -14.24 -14.17
N MET A 818 -9.99 -14.00 -13.27
CA MET A 818 -10.10 -12.74 -12.53
C MET A 818 -8.85 -12.45 -11.70
N THR A 819 -8.27 -13.49 -11.08
CA THR A 819 -6.98 -13.39 -10.38
C THR A 819 -5.85 -13.00 -11.32
N ILE A 820 -5.82 -13.53 -12.55
CA ILE A 820 -4.76 -13.29 -13.54
C ILE A 820 -4.93 -11.96 -14.29
N GLN A 821 -6.15 -11.58 -14.71
CA GLN A 821 -6.42 -10.35 -15.47
C GLN A 821 -6.28 -9.09 -14.62
N SER A 822 -6.46 -9.18 -13.31
CA SER A 822 -6.12 -8.10 -12.39
C SER A 822 -4.62 -7.75 -12.43
N ALA A 823 -3.74 -8.68 -12.83
CA ALA A 823 -2.30 -8.44 -12.92
C ALA A 823 -1.87 -7.66 -14.18
N THR A 824 -2.68 -7.66 -15.25
CA THR A 824 -2.25 -7.10 -16.56
C THR A 824 -2.49 -5.59 -16.73
N THR A 825 -3.16 -4.94 -15.79
CA THR A 825 -3.39 -3.48 -15.81
C THR A 825 -2.88 -2.83 -14.54
N THR A 826 -1.55 -2.65 -14.47
CA THR A 826 -0.86 -1.93 -13.40
C THR A 826 -1.29 -0.45 -13.37
N GLY A 827 -1.75 0.02 -12.21
CA GLY A 827 -2.11 1.42 -11.92
C GLY A 827 -3.41 1.52 -11.10
N PRO A 828 -3.83 2.69 -10.60
CA PRO A 828 -5.13 2.85 -9.90
C PRO A 828 -6.34 2.41 -10.74
N VAL A 829 -6.11 2.19 -12.04
CA VAL A 829 -7.05 1.63 -13.01
C VAL A 829 -7.33 0.14 -12.77
N THR A 830 -6.53 -0.61 -12.00
CA THR A 830 -6.87 -2.01 -11.63
C THR A 830 -8.14 -2.06 -10.76
N GLN A 831 -8.34 -1.08 -9.86
CA GLN A 831 -9.65 -0.87 -9.20
C GLN A 831 -10.72 -0.47 -10.22
N HIS A 832 -10.32 0.22 -11.28
CA HIS A 832 -11.22 0.50 -12.39
C HIS A 832 -11.50 -0.73 -13.25
N HIS A 833 -10.75 -1.84 -13.17
CA HIS A 833 -11.04 -3.07 -13.91
C HIS A 833 -12.14 -3.89 -13.23
N LEU A 834 -12.23 -3.89 -11.89
CA LEU A 834 -13.48 -4.26 -11.19
C LEU A 834 -14.65 -3.33 -11.57
N ARG A 835 -14.38 -2.07 -11.96
CA ARG A 835 -15.39 -1.06 -12.33
C ARG A 835 -15.74 -0.98 -13.84
N LYS A 836 -14.92 -1.49 -14.76
CA LYS A 836 -15.06 -1.29 -16.23
C LYS A 836 -15.60 -2.48 -16.99
N ILE A 837 -15.84 -3.59 -16.31
CA ILE A 837 -16.48 -4.75 -16.95
C ILE A 837 -18.01 -4.57 -17.06
N GLY A 838 -18.51 -3.35 -16.86
CA GLY A 838 -19.83 -2.89 -17.35
C GLY A 838 -19.97 -2.81 -18.87
N GLY A 839 -19.17 -3.58 -19.63
CA GLY A 839 -19.30 -3.72 -21.08
C GLY A 839 -19.23 -5.17 -21.57
N VAL A 840 -18.49 -6.07 -20.88
CA VAL A 840 -18.32 -7.48 -21.28
C VAL A 840 -18.00 -8.40 -20.06
N GLY A 841 -19.00 -8.74 -19.24
CA GLY A 841 -19.08 -9.89 -18.31
C GLY A 841 -17.83 -10.40 -17.56
N GLY A 842 -17.53 -9.86 -16.37
CA GLY A 842 -16.32 -10.26 -15.64
C GLY A 842 -16.02 -9.51 -14.33
N ALA A 843 -17.00 -8.91 -13.69
CA ALA A 843 -16.96 -8.63 -12.25
C ALA A 843 -18.00 -9.55 -11.57
N PRO A 844 -17.85 -9.94 -10.29
CA PRO A 844 -18.76 -10.88 -9.62
C PRO A 844 -20.12 -10.26 -9.27
N TYR A 845 -20.55 -9.25 -10.01
CA TYR A 845 -21.88 -8.70 -9.85
C TYR A 845 -22.87 -9.65 -10.52
N PRO A 846 -23.92 -10.03 -9.80
CA PRO A 846 -24.94 -10.91 -10.34
C PRO A 846 -25.53 -10.26 -11.59
N ALA A 847 -25.76 -11.07 -12.63
CA ALA A 847 -26.59 -10.67 -13.77
C ALA A 847 -28.07 -11.05 -13.54
N THR A 848 -28.33 -11.86 -12.52
CA THR A 848 -29.63 -12.46 -12.23
C THR A 848 -30.07 -12.11 -10.81
N LEU A 849 -31.38 -11.99 -10.61
CA LEU A 849 -31.95 -11.79 -9.28
C LEU A 849 -31.88 -13.09 -8.48
N LEU A 850 -31.38 -13.01 -7.24
CA LEU A 850 -31.33 -14.15 -6.33
C LEU A 850 -32.19 -13.87 -5.10
N SER A 851 -32.99 -14.85 -4.72
CA SER A 851 -33.81 -14.82 -3.50
C SER A 851 -33.47 -16.00 -2.60
N PHE A 852 -33.27 -15.71 -1.33
CA PHE A 852 -33.13 -16.69 -0.26
C PHE A 852 -34.31 -16.52 0.71
N ASP A 853 -35.18 -17.52 0.79
CA ASP A 853 -36.43 -17.47 1.57
C ASP A 853 -36.22 -17.76 3.08
N GLY A 854 -34.97 -17.98 3.51
CA GLY A 854 -34.62 -18.42 4.86
C GLY A 854 -34.12 -19.86 4.91
N ILE A 855 -34.43 -20.67 3.89
CA ILE A 855 -34.10 -22.10 3.81
C ILE A 855 -33.41 -22.44 2.48
N SER A 856 -33.93 -21.91 1.37
CA SER A 856 -33.54 -22.27 0.01
C SER A 856 -33.17 -21.03 -0.83
N LEU A 857 -32.16 -21.20 -1.71
CA LEU A 857 -31.72 -20.18 -2.65
C LEU A 857 -32.29 -20.47 -4.04
N SER A 858 -33.01 -19.50 -4.61
CA SER A 858 -33.53 -19.54 -5.98
C SER A 858 -32.92 -18.44 -6.85
N VAL A 859 -32.78 -18.77 -8.13
CA VAL A 859 -32.37 -17.84 -9.20
C VAL A 859 -33.59 -17.54 -10.04
N THR A 860 -33.90 -16.25 -10.22
CA THR A 860 -34.96 -15.81 -11.13
C THR A 860 -34.31 -15.40 -12.44
N ASP A 861 -34.65 -16.09 -13.52
CA ASP A 861 -34.10 -15.87 -14.87
C ASP A 861 -34.81 -14.68 -15.53
N ASP A 862 -34.12 -13.89 -16.37
CA ASP A 862 -34.68 -12.69 -17.05
C ASP A 862 -35.91 -13.01 -17.94
N ALA A 863 -36.14 -14.29 -18.26
CA ALA A 863 -37.26 -14.77 -19.07
C ALA A 863 -38.49 -15.21 -18.25
N ASP A 864 -38.45 -15.13 -16.91
CA ASP A 864 -39.60 -15.48 -16.07
C ASP A 864 -40.65 -14.36 -16.10
N PRO A 865 -41.91 -14.60 -16.52
CA PRO A 865 -42.98 -13.61 -16.46
C PRO A 865 -43.29 -13.10 -15.05
N LEU A 866 -42.79 -13.76 -13.99
CA LEU A 866 -42.81 -13.19 -12.63
C LEU A 866 -41.90 -11.96 -12.48
N SER A 867 -40.89 -11.80 -13.32
CA SER A 867 -40.06 -10.58 -13.35
C SER A 867 -40.85 -9.35 -13.78
N GLU A 868 -41.92 -9.50 -14.59
CA GLU A 868 -42.83 -8.40 -14.94
C GLU A 868 -43.80 -8.04 -13.80
N GLN A 869 -43.98 -8.91 -12.80
CA GLN A 869 -44.82 -8.65 -11.63
C GLN A 869 -44.05 -8.14 -10.42
N TRP A 870 -42.71 -8.16 -10.45
CA TRP A 870 -41.88 -7.90 -9.28
C TRP A 870 -41.24 -6.54 -9.32
#